data_AF-A0A413B4C1-F1
#
_entry.id   AF-A0A413B4C1-F1
#
_cell.length_a   1.000
_cell.length_b   1.000
_cell.length_c   1.000
_cell.angle_alpha   90.00
_cell.angle_beta   90.00
_cell.angle_gamma   90.00
#
_symmetry.space_group_name_H-M   'P 1'
#
loop_
_entity.id
_entity.type
_entity.pdbx_description
1 polymer ?
#
loop_
_entity_poly.entity_id
_entity_poly.type
_entity_poly.pdbx_seq_one_letter_code
_entity_poly.pdbx_strand_id
1 'polypeptide(L)'
;MFAFCAGFLSAQDVSWPEIGLDAKPAARWWWMGSAVDKENLTRNLEAYAAAGMGTMEITPIYGVQGNDAKDIPFLSPRWMQMLQYTESEASRLGMQIDMNTGTGWPFGGPEVGIEDAACKLFVTEYRLEGGNTLDQRIEVADKKQKPYAKLERLMAFSDTGKCLDLTDKVKDGMLCWKAPKGSWRLIAAFCGKTLQKVKRAAPGGEGYVMNHFSARAVKNYLGRFECAFDGKFKDTAGGATAYPHNFFNDSYEVYGADWSEELFDEFLARRGYKLEEHLPEFLAAGERSDKTRRIISDYRETLGELLQENFTRQWTEWAHRHGAKTRNQAHGSPGNLIDLYATVDIPECEGFGLSDFGIRGLRKDSLTRPNDSDLSMLKYASSGAHIAGKPYTSSETFTWLTEHFRTSLSQCKPDIDLMFVSGVNHTFFHGTTYSPAEAAWPGWKFYATVDMSPTNSIWRDAPAFFQYISRCQSFLQMGQPDNDFLVYLPVYDMWQEQDGRLLMFDIHKMARRAPGFIKAVHRINDAGYDMDYISDNFIRTATCRDKKIVTSGGTVYKALVVPGARLMPADVLARLLELAKEGATVVFLDRYPEDVPGYARLEQRRTDFKGTLEQVKKLGNKQGKGKTVFFGTDYVRTLAQTAAIPEAMKTSFDLSCIRRKNPEGYHYFISALTGKDTESWIPLAVPARSAMLYNPMNGVSGKARLRQKDGKTEVYLQLASGESAILKTFTEVDVQAPEWKYQTAARGAVELSGLWNLRFVESVPAVHSVPDSVALGSWTDLSFEGAKTTMGTGCYTTTFVIENPASAQDWLLSLGDVRESARVRINGRNVATLWAVPYCCSVGQYLCPGKNTLEIEVTNLSANRIADMDRRGVKWRIFKDINIAALGYKKGTYAGWEPVPSGLLGPVRIIPLKITKNEMQ
;
A
#
# COMPACT_ATOMS: atom_id res chain seq x y z
N MET A 1 -26.13 28.58 44.19
CA MET A 1 -24.93 29.23 43.62
C MET A 1 -24.77 28.68 42.21
N PHE A 2 -25.18 29.46 41.20
CA PHE A 2 -25.11 29.07 39.79
C PHE A 2 -23.64 29.10 39.34
N ALA A 3 -23.04 27.94 39.08
CA ALA A 3 -21.73 27.87 38.46
C ALA A 3 -21.91 27.96 36.94
N PHE A 4 -21.51 29.10 36.37
CA PHE A 4 -21.33 29.28 34.93
C PHE A 4 -20.26 28.30 34.43
N CYS A 5 -20.67 27.27 33.70
CA CYS A 5 -19.77 26.56 32.79
C CYS A 5 -19.47 27.50 31.63
N ALA A 6 -18.35 28.20 31.69
CA ALA A 6 -17.78 28.86 30.53
C ALA A 6 -17.38 27.78 29.53
N GLY A 7 -18.18 27.59 28.49
CA GLY A 7 -17.80 26.80 27.34
C GLY A 7 -16.55 27.44 26.72
N PHE A 8 -15.46 26.68 26.66
CA PHE A 8 -14.34 27.01 25.80
C PHE A 8 -14.88 27.03 24.36
N LEU A 9 -15.12 28.22 23.82
CA LEU A 9 -15.16 28.44 22.38
C LEU A 9 -13.78 28.01 21.87
N SER A 10 -13.69 26.80 21.31
CA SER A 10 -12.52 26.39 20.54
C SER A 10 -12.26 27.47 19.51
N ALA A 11 -11.08 28.10 19.57
CA ALA A 11 -10.63 28.95 18.48
C ALA A 11 -10.68 28.11 17.20
N GLN A 12 -11.33 28.64 16.16
CA GLN A 12 -11.50 27.96 14.88
C GLN A 12 -10.16 27.82 14.20
N ASP A 13 -9.81 26.62 13.77
CA ASP A 13 -8.45 26.36 13.31
C ASP A 13 -8.37 26.46 11.78
N VAL A 14 -8.00 27.64 11.29
CA VAL A 14 -7.66 27.89 9.87
C VAL A 14 -6.18 27.62 9.57
N SER A 15 -5.42 27.17 10.58
CA SER A 15 -4.01 26.84 10.43
C SER A 15 -3.83 25.43 9.86
N TRP A 16 -2.58 25.12 9.49
CA TRP A 16 -2.21 23.77 9.09
C TRP A 16 -2.31 22.83 10.31
N PRO A 17 -2.81 21.59 10.17
CA PRO A 17 -2.75 20.61 11.23
C PRO A 17 -1.31 20.42 11.72
N GLU A 18 -1.15 20.14 13.00
CA GLU A 18 0.15 19.83 13.57
C GLU A 18 0.76 18.59 12.87
N ILE A 19 2.01 18.71 12.45
CA ILE A 19 2.74 17.61 11.81
C ILE A 19 3.42 16.79 12.90
N GLY A 20 2.73 15.74 13.36
CA GLY A 20 3.29 14.71 14.23
C GLY A 20 4.29 13.80 13.51
N LEU A 21 4.93 12.89 14.25
CA LEU A 21 5.87 11.91 13.68
C LEU A 21 5.21 10.98 12.66
N ASP A 22 3.99 10.52 12.95
CA ASP A 22 3.22 9.65 12.06
C ASP A 22 2.86 10.34 10.73
N ALA A 23 2.80 11.68 10.71
CA ALA A 23 2.54 12.44 9.50
C ALA A 23 3.78 12.57 8.62
N LYS A 24 5.01 12.33 9.10
CA LYS A 24 6.21 12.34 8.26
C LYS A 24 6.29 11.04 7.43
N PRO A 25 6.99 11.05 6.28
CA PRO A 25 7.28 9.79 5.59
C PRO A 25 8.20 8.91 6.43
N ALA A 26 8.09 7.61 6.21
CA ALA A 26 8.95 6.57 6.76
C ALA A 26 9.67 5.81 5.64
N ALA A 27 10.62 4.94 6.00
CA ALA A 27 11.27 4.06 5.03
C ALA A 27 11.63 2.71 5.63
N ARG A 28 11.50 1.67 4.81
CA ARG A 28 12.12 0.38 5.09
C ARG A 28 13.64 0.51 4.99
N TRP A 29 14.33 0.22 6.09
CA TRP A 29 15.76 0.36 6.28
C TRP A 29 16.47 -0.99 6.24
N TRP A 30 17.04 -1.31 5.08
CA TRP A 30 17.67 -2.60 4.84
C TRP A 30 19.03 -2.69 5.55
N TRP A 31 19.10 -3.56 6.55
CA TRP A 31 20.33 -3.86 7.29
C TRP A 31 21.05 -5.06 6.66
N MET A 32 21.91 -4.77 5.69
CA MET A 32 22.67 -5.78 4.93
C MET A 32 23.65 -6.50 5.86
N GLY A 33 23.45 -7.81 6.07
CA GLY A 33 24.25 -8.64 6.97
C GLY A 33 24.09 -8.26 8.44
N SER A 34 23.15 -7.35 8.74
CA SER A 34 23.16 -6.53 9.96
C SER A 34 24.53 -5.97 10.32
N ALA A 35 25.40 -5.71 9.33
CA ALA A 35 26.77 -5.29 9.54
C ALA A 35 26.87 -3.78 9.86
N VAL A 36 26.17 -3.39 10.94
CA VAL A 36 26.04 -2.02 11.41
C VAL A 36 27.02 -1.71 12.55
N ASP A 37 27.33 -0.43 12.70
CA ASP A 37 28.12 0.10 13.82
C ASP A 37 27.54 1.43 14.31
N LYS A 38 27.88 1.81 15.55
CA LYS A 38 27.31 2.99 16.21
C LYS A 38 27.54 4.30 15.45
N GLU A 39 28.75 4.51 14.94
CA GLU A 39 29.13 5.75 14.25
C GLU A 39 28.30 5.94 12.98
N ASN A 40 28.22 4.89 12.17
CA ASN A 40 27.45 4.92 10.94
C ASN A 40 25.94 4.90 11.17
N LEU A 41 25.44 4.27 12.24
CA LEU A 41 24.04 4.35 12.63
C LEU A 41 23.66 5.80 12.94
N THR A 42 24.43 6.51 13.76
CA THR A 42 24.23 7.94 14.05
C THR A 42 24.25 8.76 12.77
N ARG A 43 25.28 8.59 11.92
CA ARG A 43 25.41 9.34 10.66
C ARG A 43 24.21 9.14 9.72
N ASN A 44 23.74 7.89 9.58
CA ASN A 44 22.59 7.59 8.72
C ASN A 44 21.31 8.21 9.30
N LEU A 45 21.04 8.04 10.60
CA LEU A 45 19.87 8.62 11.25
C LEU A 45 19.86 10.15 11.20
N GLU A 46 21.00 10.81 11.40
CA GLU A 46 21.12 12.27 11.25
C GLU A 46 20.78 12.74 9.83
N ALA A 47 21.21 12.01 8.80
CA ALA A 47 20.88 12.32 7.42
C ALA A 47 19.37 12.12 7.13
N TYR A 48 18.75 11.06 7.67
CA TYR A 48 17.32 10.81 7.51
C TYR A 48 16.47 11.85 8.27
N ALA A 49 16.84 12.17 9.51
CA ALA A 49 16.19 13.20 10.32
C ALA A 49 16.25 14.58 9.65
N ALA A 50 17.44 14.97 9.17
CA ALA A 50 17.65 16.25 8.50
C ALA A 50 16.84 16.37 7.20
N ALA A 51 16.58 15.25 6.51
CA ALA A 51 15.73 15.24 5.32
C ALA A 51 14.23 15.33 5.65
N GLY A 52 13.83 14.98 6.88
CA GLY A 52 12.44 15.03 7.34
C GLY A 52 11.75 13.66 7.45
N MET A 53 12.50 12.56 7.49
CA MET A 53 11.95 11.23 7.76
C MET A 53 11.48 11.14 9.23
N GLY A 54 10.33 10.51 9.48
CA GLY A 54 9.78 10.30 10.82
C GLY A 54 10.19 8.97 11.44
N THR A 55 10.19 7.91 10.64
CA THR A 55 10.35 6.53 11.13
C THR A 55 11.24 5.72 10.20
N MET A 56 12.14 4.94 10.79
CA MET A 56 12.92 3.94 10.05
C MET A 56 12.48 2.54 10.48
N GLU A 57 12.11 1.70 9.53
CA GLU A 57 11.85 0.28 9.80
C GLU A 57 13.12 -0.54 9.59
N ILE A 58 13.67 -1.14 10.64
CA ILE A 58 14.80 -2.05 10.50
C ILE A 58 14.32 -3.35 9.84
N THR A 59 14.84 -3.66 8.66
CA THR A 59 14.65 -4.95 7.99
C THR A 59 16.00 -5.64 7.78
N PRO A 60 16.37 -6.59 8.66
CA PRO A 60 17.60 -7.36 8.54
C PRO A 60 17.56 -8.25 7.30
N ILE A 61 18.64 -8.25 6.52
CA ILE A 61 18.72 -9.02 5.28
C ILE A 61 20.15 -9.54 5.03
N TYR A 62 20.35 -10.34 3.98
CA TYR A 62 21.65 -10.86 3.55
C TYR A 62 22.76 -9.80 3.48
N GLY A 63 24.01 -10.23 3.65
CA GLY A 63 25.19 -9.35 3.71
C GLY A 63 25.75 -8.86 2.38
N VAL A 64 26.87 -8.17 2.50
CA VAL A 64 27.70 -7.67 1.38
C VAL A 64 28.90 -8.62 1.18
N GLN A 65 29.25 -8.88 -0.07
CA GLN A 65 30.38 -9.74 -0.44
C GLN A 65 31.69 -9.17 0.10
N GLY A 66 32.50 -9.98 0.78
CA GLY A 66 33.77 -9.56 1.36
C GLY A 66 33.63 -8.78 2.68
N ASN A 67 32.43 -8.66 3.23
CA ASN A 67 32.15 -7.96 4.49
C ASN A 67 31.76 -8.91 5.63
N ASP A 68 31.89 -10.23 5.45
CA ASP A 68 31.43 -11.28 6.36
C ASP A 68 31.94 -11.11 7.80
N ALA A 69 33.16 -10.60 7.99
CA ALA A 69 33.73 -10.38 9.32
C ALA A 69 33.01 -9.30 10.15
N LYS A 70 32.24 -8.42 9.49
CA LYS A 70 31.43 -7.39 10.16
C LYS A 70 29.96 -7.80 10.33
N ASP A 71 29.53 -8.91 9.73
CA ASP A 71 28.14 -9.40 9.83
C ASP A 71 27.78 -9.67 11.30
N ILE A 72 26.56 -9.30 11.69
CA ILE A 72 26.05 -9.48 13.06
C ILE A 72 24.87 -10.46 13.00
N PRO A 73 24.93 -11.62 13.66
CA PRO A 73 23.82 -12.55 13.67
C PRO A 73 22.56 -11.92 14.27
N PHE A 74 21.43 -12.05 13.56
CA PHE A 74 20.14 -11.52 13.93
C PHE A 74 19.69 -12.03 15.32
N LEU A 75 19.19 -11.12 16.15
CA LEU A 75 18.81 -11.35 17.56
C LEU A 75 19.95 -11.86 18.46
N SER A 76 21.22 -11.77 18.05
CA SER A 76 22.35 -12.01 18.96
C SER A 76 22.48 -10.88 20.00
N PRO A 77 23.22 -11.09 21.12
CA PRO A 77 23.46 -10.02 22.10
C PRO A 77 24.02 -8.74 21.47
N ARG A 78 24.93 -8.87 20.50
CA ARG A 78 25.49 -7.72 19.76
C ARG A 78 24.44 -7.03 18.89
N TRP A 79 23.55 -7.79 18.26
CA TRP A 79 22.46 -7.22 17.46
C TRP A 79 21.49 -6.43 18.34
N MET A 80 21.09 -6.98 19.50
CA MET A 80 20.22 -6.30 20.46
C MET A 80 20.83 -5.00 21.00
N GLN A 81 22.16 -4.94 21.17
CA GLN A 81 22.87 -3.70 21.51
C GLN A 81 22.82 -2.65 20.39
N MET A 82 22.90 -3.07 19.12
CA MET A 82 22.77 -2.15 17.99
C MET A 82 21.34 -1.64 17.84
N LEU A 83 20.33 -2.48 18.08
CA LEU A 83 18.93 -2.05 18.14
C LEU A 83 18.74 -0.98 19.24
N GLN A 84 19.15 -1.28 20.47
CA GLN A 84 19.03 -0.34 21.60
C GLN A 84 19.73 1.00 21.31
N TYR A 85 20.93 0.97 20.71
CA TYR A 85 21.63 2.19 20.31
C TYR A 85 20.85 2.96 19.25
N THR A 86 20.30 2.25 18.26
CA THR A 86 19.52 2.85 17.17
C THR A 86 18.25 3.52 17.71
N GLU A 87 17.52 2.88 18.62
CA GLU A 87 16.34 3.44 19.28
C GLU A 87 16.68 4.70 20.09
N SER A 88 17.79 4.66 20.84
CA SER A 88 18.28 5.82 21.60
C SER A 88 18.62 6.99 20.68
N GLU A 89 19.33 6.74 19.57
CA GLU A 89 19.69 7.79 18.62
C GLU A 89 18.47 8.33 17.86
N ALA A 90 17.54 7.46 17.47
CA ALA A 90 16.28 7.89 16.87
C ALA A 90 15.48 8.79 17.83
N SER A 91 15.38 8.41 19.10
CA SER A 91 14.72 9.22 20.13
C SER A 91 15.39 10.60 20.29
N ARG A 92 16.74 10.65 20.33
CA ARG A 92 17.51 11.91 20.38
C ARG A 92 17.19 12.82 19.19
N LEU A 93 16.92 12.25 18.02
CA LEU A 93 16.64 12.96 16.77
C LEU A 93 15.15 13.23 16.54
N GLY A 94 14.26 12.80 17.45
CA GLY A 94 12.81 12.91 17.26
C GLY A 94 12.30 12.03 16.12
N MET A 95 12.78 10.79 16.07
CA MET A 95 12.38 9.74 15.13
C MET A 95 11.89 8.49 15.89
N GLN A 96 11.19 7.61 15.19
CA GLN A 96 10.79 6.29 15.68
C GLN A 96 11.53 5.16 14.94
N ILE A 97 11.60 4.00 15.60
CA ILE A 97 12.12 2.77 15.02
C ILE A 97 11.01 1.72 15.02
N ASP A 98 10.73 1.23 13.82
CA ASP A 98 9.92 0.04 13.58
C ASP A 98 10.85 -1.12 13.23
N MET A 99 10.35 -2.35 13.26
CA MET A 99 11.17 -3.52 12.96
C MET A 99 10.34 -4.62 12.31
N ASN A 100 10.85 -5.24 11.25
CA ASN A 100 10.31 -6.52 10.77
C ASN A 100 10.38 -7.57 11.89
N THR A 101 9.29 -8.30 12.15
CA THR A 101 9.28 -9.39 13.16
C THR A 101 9.90 -10.65 12.58
N GLY A 102 11.12 -10.51 12.06
CA GLY A 102 11.79 -11.50 11.26
C GLY A 102 12.97 -10.89 10.50
N THR A 103 13.46 -11.65 9.53
CA THR A 103 14.54 -11.23 8.63
C THR A 103 14.22 -11.72 7.24
N GLY A 104 14.46 -10.88 6.22
CA GLY A 104 13.86 -11.10 4.92
C GLY A 104 12.36 -11.43 5.07
N TRP A 105 11.90 -12.49 4.40
CA TRP A 105 10.51 -12.94 4.49
C TRP A 105 10.36 -14.37 3.90
N PRO A 106 9.29 -15.11 4.19
CA PRO A 106 8.32 -14.91 5.28
C PRO A 106 8.90 -15.24 6.66
N PHE A 107 8.09 -15.13 7.72
CA PHE A 107 8.51 -15.44 9.09
C PHE A 107 9.06 -16.87 9.21
N GLY A 108 10.29 -16.94 9.72
CA GLY A 108 11.04 -18.17 9.89
C GLY A 108 12.41 -17.89 10.47
N GLY A 109 13.19 -18.95 10.72
CA GLY A 109 14.51 -18.82 11.31
C GLY A 109 15.08 -20.13 11.80
N PRO A 110 16.30 -20.12 12.38
CA PRO A 110 17.02 -21.34 12.76
C PRO A 110 16.34 -22.14 13.87
N GLU A 111 15.52 -21.50 14.72
CA GLU A 111 14.75 -22.16 15.79
C GLU A 111 13.43 -22.75 15.30
N VAL A 112 13.01 -22.45 14.05
CA VAL A 112 11.86 -23.14 13.45
C VAL A 112 12.31 -24.54 13.05
N GLY A 113 12.08 -25.49 13.95
CA GLY A 113 12.29 -26.91 13.71
C GLY A 113 11.38 -27.45 12.61
N ILE A 114 11.67 -28.66 12.14
CA ILE A 114 10.90 -29.28 11.05
C ILE A 114 9.43 -29.51 11.44
N GLU A 115 9.18 -29.75 12.73
CA GLU A 115 7.86 -29.85 13.35
C GLU A 115 7.03 -28.56 13.23
N ASP A 116 7.68 -27.39 13.27
CA ASP A 116 7.03 -26.07 13.19
C ASP A 116 7.08 -25.47 11.79
N ALA A 117 7.76 -26.11 10.85
CA ALA A 117 7.83 -25.66 9.46
C ALA A 117 6.47 -25.78 8.75
N ALA A 118 6.23 -24.87 7.80
CA ALA A 118 5.01 -24.80 7.00
C ALA A 118 4.66 -26.15 6.35
N CYS A 119 3.37 -26.51 6.42
CA CYS A 119 2.88 -27.83 6.04
C CYS A 119 2.25 -27.86 4.64
N LYS A 120 2.24 -29.04 4.03
CA LYS A 120 1.65 -29.30 2.71
C LYS A 120 0.97 -30.67 2.70
N LEU A 121 -0.16 -30.77 2.01
CA LEU A 121 -0.87 -32.04 1.83
C LEU A 121 -0.20 -32.88 0.74
N PHE A 122 0.14 -34.12 1.09
CA PHE A 122 0.55 -35.15 0.14
C PHE A 122 -0.47 -36.27 0.13
N VAL A 123 -0.75 -36.82 -1.04
CA VAL A 123 -1.71 -37.91 -1.21
C VAL A 123 -1.07 -39.06 -1.96
N THR A 124 -1.32 -40.28 -1.50
CA THR A 124 -0.99 -41.51 -2.22
C THR A 124 -2.26 -42.34 -2.37
N GLU A 125 -2.51 -42.84 -3.57
CA GLU A 125 -3.71 -43.62 -3.89
C GLU A 125 -3.37 -45.06 -4.22
N TYR A 126 -4.24 -45.96 -3.78
CA TYR A 126 -4.17 -47.38 -4.06
C TYR A 126 -5.52 -47.88 -4.57
N ARG A 127 -5.50 -49.00 -5.29
CA ARG A 127 -6.71 -49.72 -5.71
C ARG A 127 -6.66 -51.14 -5.18
N LEU A 128 -7.78 -51.63 -4.67
CA LEU A 128 -7.87 -52.96 -4.09
C LEU A 128 -9.22 -53.60 -4.43
N GLU A 129 -9.18 -54.80 -4.99
CA GLU A 129 -10.38 -55.60 -5.23
C GLU A 129 -10.78 -56.39 -3.99
N GLY A 130 -12.08 -56.58 -3.81
CA GLY A 130 -12.65 -57.29 -2.67
C GLY A 130 -12.11 -58.71 -2.53
N GLY A 131 -11.82 -59.11 -1.29
CA GLY A 131 -11.19 -60.39 -0.96
C GLY A 131 -9.67 -60.32 -0.85
N ASN A 132 -9.03 -59.23 -1.30
CA ASN A 132 -7.58 -59.05 -1.24
C ASN A 132 -7.13 -58.18 -0.06
N THR A 133 -5.83 -58.22 0.22
CA THR A 133 -5.09 -57.37 1.17
C THR A 133 -4.07 -56.52 0.41
N LEU A 134 -3.76 -55.32 0.91
CA LEU A 134 -2.75 -54.47 0.27
C LEU A 134 -1.34 -54.80 0.78
N ASP A 135 -0.49 -55.33 -0.09
CA ASP A 135 0.92 -55.69 0.22
C ASP A 135 1.91 -54.55 -0.09
N GLN A 136 1.43 -53.30 -0.04
CA GLN A 136 2.25 -52.12 -0.24
C GLN A 136 2.30 -51.32 1.06
N ARG A 137 3.46 -50.71 1.33
CA ARG A 137 3.58 -49.77 2.44
C ARG A 137 2.75 -48.52 2.14
N ILE A 138 1.99 -48.08 3.15
CA ILE A 138 1.30 -46.80 3.20
C ILE A 138 2.33 -45.74 3.55
N GLU A 139 2.88 -45.11 2.52
CA GLU A 139 3.91 -44.08 2.64
C GLU A 139 3.72 -43.00 1.57
N VAL A 140 4.27 -41.81 1.84
CA VAL A 140 4.26 -40.72 0.87
C VAL A 140 5.12 -41.08 -0.35
N ALA A 141 4.60 -40.84 -1.55
CA ALA A 141 5.31 -41.10 -2.80
C ALA A 141 6.57 -40.22 -2.98
N ASP A 142 6.55 -38.98 -2.47
CA ASP A 142 7.71 -38.09 -2.52
C ASP A 142 8.79 -38.55 -1.54
N LYS A 143 9.91 -39.05 -2.08
CA LYS A 143 11.07 -39.53 -1.31
C LYS A 143 11.63 -38.48 -0.36
N LYS A 144 11.56 -37.18 -0.69
CA LYS A 144 12.05 -36.09 0.17
C LYS A 144 11.19 -35.91 1.42
N GLN A 145 9.94 -36.36 1.37
CA GLN A 145 8.98 -36.21 2.45
C GLN A 145 8.91 -37.43 3.37
N LYS A 146 9.44 -38.59 2.96
CA LYS A 146 9.43 -39.81 3.80
C LYS A 146 9.92 -39.61 5.25
N PRO A 147 10.95 -38.78 5.54
CA PRO A 147 11.40 -38.56 6.91
C PRO A 147 10.46 -37.67 7.75
N TYR A 148 9.53 -36.94 7.12
CA TYR A 148 8.80 -35.83 7.75
C TYR A 148 7.28 -35.98 7.69
N ALA A 149 6.77 -36.59 6.62
CA ALA A 149 5.34 -36.68 6.37
C ALA A 149 4.70 -37.72 7.29
N LYS A 150 3.64 -37.31 7.98
CA LYS A 150 2.87 -38.18 8.87
C LYS A 150 1.55 -38.54 8.20
N LEU A 151 1.17 -39.82 8.27
CA LEU A 151 -0.16 -40.27 7.83
C LEU A 151 -1.20 -39.66 8.77
N GLU A 152 -2.14 -38.90 8.23
CA GLU A 152 -3.25 -38.35 9.00
C GLU A 152 -4.52 -39.17 8.82
N ARG A 153 -4.82 -39.56 7.58
CA ARG A 153 -6.00 -40.38 7.25
C ARG A 153 -5.69 -41.38 6.15
N LEU A 154 -6.21 -42.59 6.26
CA LEU A 154 -6.32 -43.56 5.17
C LEU A 154 -7.79 -43.93 4.96
N MET A 155 -8.38 -43.41 3.90
CA MET A 155 -9.80 -43.56 3.62
C MET A 155 -10.02 -44.54 2.47
N ALA A 156 -11.00 -45.45 2.59
CA ALA A 156 -11.39 -46.37 1.53
C ALA A 156 -12.79 -46.05 1.01
N PHE A 157 -12.92 -45.98 -0.32
CA PHE A 157 -14.15 -45.65 -1.04
C PHE A 157 -14.52 -46.80 -1.96
N SER A 158 -15.71 -47.39 -1.78
CA SER A 158 -16.19 -48.44 -2.68
C SER A 158 -16.91 -47.84 -3.90
N ASP A 159 -16.94 -48.61 -4.98
CA ASP A 159 -17.82 -48.42 -6.14
C ASP A 159 -19.31 -48.23 -5.80
N THR A 160 -19.75 -48.80 -4.69
CA THR A 160 -21.11 -48.72 -4.13
C THR A 160 -21.34 -47.54 -3.19
N GLY A 161 -20.35 -46.66 -3.01
CA GLY A 161 -20.47 -45.43 -2.22
C GLY A 161 -20.22 -45.60 -0.71
N LYS A 162 -19.68 -46.74 -0.25
CA LYS A 162 -19.26 -46.90 1.14
C LYS A 162 -17.94 -46.16 1.37
N CYS A 163 -17.86 -45.42 2.48
CA CYS A 163 -16.65 -44.78 2.96
C CYS A 163 -16.22 -45.43 4.29
N LEU A 164 -14.96 -45.83 4.40
CA LEU A 164 -14.39 -46.42 5.62
C LEU A 164 -13.09 -45.71 5.99
N ASP A 165 -12.96 -45.35 7.26
CA ASP A 165 -11.67 -44.93 7.83
C ASP A 165 -10.86 -46.17 8.23
N LEU A 166 -9.69 -46.33 7.60
CA LEU A 166 -8.77 -47.43 7.83
C LEU A 166 -7.49 -46.98 8.53
N THR A 167 -7.42 -45.74 9.02
CA THR A 167 -6.21 -45.14 9.60
C THR A 167 -5.64 -46.00 10.72
N ASP A 168 -6.49 -46.41 11.68
CA ASP A 168 -6.08 -47.24 12.83
C ASP A 168 -5.64 -48.67 12.46
N LYS A 169 -5.94 -49.11 11.23
CA LYS A 169 -5.55 -50.42 10.70
C LYS A 169 -4.17 -50.41 10.05
N VAL A 170 -3.52 -49.26 9.93
CA VAL A 170 -2.14 -49.18 9.48
C VAL A 170 -1.21 -49.45 10.67
N LYS A 171 -0.39 -50.50 10.57
CA LYS A 171 0.61 -50.89 11.58
C LYS A 171 1.97 -50.99 10.92
N ASP A 172 2.97 -50.28 11.45
CA ASP A 172 4.34 -50.23 10.91
C ASP A 172 4.41 -49.89 9.41
N GLY A 173 3.47 -49.06 8.95
CA GLY A 173 3.32 -48.65 7.55
C GLY A 173 2.62 -49.68 6.66
N MET A 174 2.16 -50.81 7.18
CA MET A 174 1.39 -51.81 6.42
C MET A 174 -0.08 -51.77 6.78
N LEU A 175 -0.97 -51.93 5.80
CA LEU A 175 -2.41 -51.97 6.02
C LEU A 175 -2.88 -53.37 6.44
N CYS A 176 -3.29 -53.53 7.70
CA CYS A 176 -3.88 -54.76 8.22
C CYS A 176 -5.40 -54.81 7.98
N TRP A 177 -5.81 -54.90 6.71
CA TRP A 177 -7.22 -54.94 6.33
C TRP A 177 -7.45 -55.79 5.07
N LYS A 178 -8.49 -56.65 5.11
CA LYS A 178 -8.98 -57.41 3.96
C LYS A 178 -10.20 -56.69 3.39
N ALA A 179 -10.13 -56.32 2.11
CA ALA A 179 -11.21 -55.59 1.45
C ALA A 179 -12.50 -56.41 1.40
N PRO A 180 -13.66 -55.88 1.82
CA PRO A 180 -14.96 -56.48 1.54
C PRO A 180 -15.22 -56.55 0.03
N LYS A 181 -16.21 -57.36 -0.39
CA LYS A 181 -16.62 -57.49 -1.80
C LYS A 181 -16.88 -56.11 -2.45
N GLY A 182 -16.39 -55.91 -3.67
CA GLY A 182 -16.47 -54.66 -4.45
C GLY A 182 -15.08 -54.15 -4.85
N SER A 183 -15.03 -53.10 -5.67
CA SER A 183 -13.77 -52.41 -6.00
C SER A 183 -13.57 -51.21 -5.08
N TRP A 184 -12.37 -51.06 -4.53
CA TRP A 184 -12.05 -50.01 -3.56
C TRP A 184 -10.93 -49.09 -4.04
N ARG A 185 -11.16 -47.78 -3.91
CA ARG A 185 -10.13 -46.73 -4.01
C ARG A 185 -9.70 -46.34 -2.59
N LEU A 186 -8.42 -46.50 -2.29
CA LEU A 186 -7.84 -46.13 -1.00
C LEU A 186 -7.04 -44.84 -1.19
N ILE A 187 -7.28 -43.84 -0.34
CA ILE A 187 -6.62 -42.54 -0.40
C ILE A 187 -5.94 -42.29 0.94
N ALA A 188 -4.61 -42.28 0.93
CA ALA A 188 -3.79 -41.95 2.08
C ALA A 188 -3.41 -40.46 2.02
N ALA A 189 -3.87 -39.68 3.00
CA ALA A 189 -3.54 -38.27 3.17
C ALA A 189 -2.43 -38.11 4.22
N PHE A 190 -1.36 -37.41 3.85
CA PHE A 190 -0.20 -37.17 4.70
C PHE A 190 0.01 -35.66 4.88
N CYS A 191 0.23 -35.23 6.12
CA CYS A 191 0.75 -33.90 6.41
C CYS A 191 2.28 -33.94 6.26
N GLY A 192 2.77 -33.39 5.15
CA GLY A 192 4.20 -33.18 4.90
C GLY A 192 4.61 -31.71 5.10
N LYS A 193 5.80 -31.36 4.64
CA LYS A 193 6.41 -30.03 4.83
C LYS A 193 6.70 -29.35 3.49
N THR A 194 6.53 -28.03 3.41
CA THR A 194 6.95 -27.26 2.23
C THR A 194 8.47 -27.24 2.07
N LEU A 195 9.20 -27.41 3.18
CA LEU A 195 10.66 -27.28 3.28
C LEU A 195 11.18 -25.91 2.81
N GLN A 196 10.29 -24.92 2.70
CA GLN A 196 10.65 -23.57 2.32
C GLN A 196 11.59 -22.97 3.37
N LYS A 197 12.67 -22.34 2.89
CA LYS A 197 13.57 -21.55 3.73
C LYS A 197 13.24 -20.07 3.59
N VAL A 198 13.51 -19.31 4.65
CA VAL A 198 13.37 -17.84 4.67
C VAL A 198 14.13 -17.26 3.48
N LYS A 199 13.47 -16.41 2.69
CA LYS A 199 14.10 -15.70 1.57
C LYS A 199 14.92 -14.55 2.13
N ARG A 200 16.10 -14.33 1.55
CA ARG A 200 16.94 -13.15 1.83
C ARG A 200 17.37 -13.01 3.30
N ALA A 201 17.39 -14.10 4.06
CA ALA A 201 17.73 -14.06 5.49
C ALA A 201 19.07 -13.35 5.76
N ALA A 202 19.08 -12.55 6.81
CA ALA A 202 20.30 -12.07 7.44
C ALA A 202 21.05 -13.23 8.10
N PRO A 203 22.36 -13.06 8.36
CA PRO A 203 23.13 -13.97 9.20
C PRO A 203 22.39 -14.28 10.50
N GLY A 204 22.29 -15.55 10.91
CA GLY A 204 21.54 -15.97 12.11
C GLY A 204 20.02 -15.99 11.92
N GLY A 205 19.53 -15.67 10.73
CA GLY A 205 18.14 -15.66 10.32
C GLY A 205 17.75 -16.84 9.42
N GLU A 206 18.72 -17.65 9.00
CA GLU A 206 18.52 -18.75 8.08
C GLU A 206 17.75 -19.90 8.73
N GLY A 207 16.69 -20.38 8.08
CA GLY A 207 15.93 -21.52 8.60
C GLY A 207 14.62 -21.76 7.87
N TYR A 208 13.80 -22.65 8.40
CA TYR A 208 12.51 -22.97 7.79
C TYR A 208 11.51 -21.83 7.98
N VAL A 209 10.64 -21.66 6.99
CA VAL A 209 9.44 -20.82 7.13
C VAL A 209 8.46 -21.54 8.06
N MET A 210 7.96 -20.79 9.03
CA MET A 210 7.04 -21.28 10.05
C MET A 210 5.66 -21.63 9.47
N ASN A 211 4.97 -22.60 10.08
CA ASN A 211 3.57 -22.87 9.81
C ASN A 211 2.67 -21.78 10.40
N HIS A 212 2.19 -20.87 9.55
CA HIS A 212 1.31 -19.77 9.95
C HIS A 212 -0.11 -20.23 10.32
N PHE A 213 -0.49 -21.47 10.00
CA PHE A 213 -1.79 -22.02 10.37
C PHE A 213 -1.77 -22.70 11.75
N SER A 214 -0.62 -22.82 12.43
CA SER A 214 -0.50 -23.50 13.71
C SER A 214 -0.23 -22.51 14.85
N ALA A 215 -1.15 -22.43 15.81
CA ALA A 215 -1.01 -21.57 16.99
C ALA A 215 0.24 -21.93 17.83
N ARG A 216 0.65 -23.20 17.82
CA ARG A 216 1.85 -23.69 18.51
C ARG A 216 3.12 -23.20 17.82
N ALA A 217 3.20 -23.32 16.50
CA ALA A 217 4.36 -22.86 15.74
C ALA A 217 4.55 -21.34 15.84
N VAL A 218 3.46 -20.57 15.75
CA VAL A 218 3.47 -19.11 15.91
C VAL A 218 3.93 -18.70 17.31
N LYS A 219 3.38 -19.31 18.36
CA LYS A 219 3.83 -19.09 19.74
C LYS A 219 5.32 -19.39 19.92
N ASN A 220 5.80 -20.52 19.41
CA ASN A 220 7.20 -20.90 19.51
C ASN A 220 8.13 -19.91 18.82
N TYR A 221 7.75 -19.43 17.63
CA TYR A 221 8.49 -18.42 16.90
C TYR A 221 8.58 -17.09 17.67
N LEU A 222 7.45 -16.60 18.20
CA LEU A 222 7.40 -15.36 18.97
C LEU A 222 8.21 -15.46 20.28
N GLY A 223 8.25 -16.63 20.91
CA GLY A 223 9.06 -16.90 22.09
C GLY A 223 10.57 -16.64 21.88
N ARG A 224 11.07 -16.79 20.65
CA ARG A 224 12.46 -16.42 20.29
C ARG A 224 12.69 -14.91 20.49
N PHE A 225 11.75 -14.09 20.04
CA PHE A 225 11.84 -12.63 20.18
C PHE A 225 11.75 -12.26 21.67
N GLU A 226 10.81 -12.84 22.42
CA GLU A 226 10.72 -12.63 23.88
C GLU A 226 12.06 -12.91 24.57
N CYS A 227 12.71 -14.03 24.26
CA CYS A 227 14.01 -14.36 24.85
C CYS A 227 15.08 -13.32 24.49
N ALA A 228 15.13 -12.87 23.23
CA ALA A 228 16.11 -11.89 22.78
C ALA A 228 15.91 -10.51 23.43
N PHE A 229 14.66 -10.02 23.51
CA PHE A 229 14.31 -8.74 24.15
C PHE A 229 14.48 -8.78 25.67
N ASP A 230 14.26 -9.94 26.31
CA ASP A 230 14.54 -10.15 27.73
C ASP A 230 16.05 -10.27 28.07
N GLY A 231 16.92 -10.27 27.06
CA GLY A 231 18.36 -10.46 27.25
C GLY A 231 18.75 -11.91 27.61
N LYS A 232 17.90 -12.89 27.31
CA LYS A 232 18.11 -14.32 27.62
C LYS A 232 18.67 -15.05 26.41
N PHE A 233 19.97 -15.34 26.42
CA PHE A 233 20.64 -16.10 25.37
C PHE A 233 21.21 -17.42 25.91
N LYS A 234 21.42 -18.41 25.03
CA LYS A 234 21.82 -19.78 25.43
C LYS A 234 23.10 -19.80 26.29
N ASP A 235 24.09 -18.98 25.94
CA ASP A 235 25.44 -19.04 26.53
C ASP A 235 25.87 -17.74 27.24
N THR A 236 25.03 -16.70 27.21
CA THR A 236 25.32 -15.39 27.83
C THR A 236 24.02 -14.72 28.28
N ALA A 237 24.09 -13.87 29.32
CA ALA A 237 23.02 -12.96 29.66
C ALA A 237 23.35 -11.57 29.12
N GLY A 238 22.40 -10.94 28.42
CA GLY A 238 22.44 -9.53 28.05
C GLY A 238 21.52 -8.69 28.94
N GLY A 239 21.48 -7.38 28.69
CA GLY A 239 20.45 -6.52 29.25
C GLY A 239 19.15 -6.62 28.44
N ALA A 240 18.03 -6.30 29.07
CA ALA A 240 16.76 -6.17 28.36
C ALA A 240 16.82 -4.99 27.37
N THR A 241 16.22 -5.18 26.19
CA THR A 241 16.07 -4.16 25.15
C THR A 241 14.61 -3.76 25.05
N ALA A 242 14.32 -2.49 24.81
CA ALA A 242 12.95 -2.03 24.59
C ALA A 242 12.39 -2.65 23.30
N TYR A 243 11.08 -2.85 23.25
CA TYR A 243 10.41 -3.28 22.02
C TYR A 243 10.24 -2.07 21.08
N PRO A 244 10.25 -2.30 19.75
CA PRO A 244 10.12 -1.22 18.76
C PRO A 244 8.73 -0.58 18.81
N HIS A 245 8.57 0.56 18.13
CA HIS A 245 7.28 1.26 18.03
C HIS A 245 6.24 0.38 17.33
N ASN A 246 6.53 -0.09 16.12
CA ASN A 246 5.75 -1.14 15.46
C ASN A 246 6.61 -2.34 15.07
N PHE A 247 6.01 -3.52 15.18
CA PHE A 247 6.42 -4.73 14.51
C PHE A 247 5.78 -4.84 13.13
N PHE A 248 6.54 -5.26 12.13
CA PHE A 248 6.07 -5.42 10.76
C PHE A 248 6.06 -6.88 10.29
N ASN A 249 5.10 -7.20 9.42
CA ASN A 249 5.06 -8.41 8.62
C ASN A 249 4.89 -8.03 7.13
N ASP A 250 5.83 -8.51 6.31
CA ASP A 250 5.84 -8.37 4.86
C ASP A 250 4.74 -9.22 4.20
N SER A 251 4.50 -9.00 2.90
CA SER A 251 3.50 -9.71 2.12
C SER A 251 3.66 -11.23 2.22
N TYR A 252 2.53 -11.94 2.23
CA TYR A 252 2.54 -13.37 2.49
C TYR A 252 3.10 -14.14 1.29
N GLU A 253 4.32 -14.68 1.45
CA GLU A 253 5.02 -15.47 0.43
C GLU A 253 5.35 -16.90 0.90
N VAL A 254 4.44 -17.54 1.66
CA VAL A 254 4.58 -18.94 2.10
C VAL A 254 4.08 -19.89 1.01
N TYR A 255 4.99 -20.33 0.14
CA TYR A 255 4.64 -21.03 -1.09
C TYR A 255 4.23 -22.48 -0.85
N GLY A 256 3.11 -22.87 -1.44
CA GLY A 256 2.62 -24.25 -1.44
C GLY A 256 2.20 -24.76 -0.06
N ALA A 257 2.09 -23.87 0.94
CA ALA A 257 1.53 -24.18 2.24
C ALA A 257 0.01 -24.26 2.11
N ASP A 258 -0.48 -25.46 1.81
CA ASP A 258 -1.90 -25.77 1.62
C ASP A 258 -2.45 -26.64 2.76
N TRP A 259 -1.73 -26.80 3.86
CA TRP A 259 -2.14 -27.72 4.93
C TRP A 259 -1.59 -27.31 6.29
N SER A 260 -2.10 -27.93 7.36
CA SER A 260 -1.57 -27.87 8.72
C SER A 260 -1.78 -29.22 9.40
N GLU A 261 -0.99 -29.52 10.44
CA GLU A 261 -1.37 -30.56 11.40
C GLU A 261 -2.77 -30.20 11.95
N GLU A 262 -3.62 -31.21 12.18
CA GLU A 262 -4.98 -31.08 12.74
C GLU A 262 -6.02 -30.46 11.79
N LEU A 263 -5.69 -30.22 10.51
CA LEU A 263 -6.62 -29.57 9.58
C LEU A 263 -7.95 -30.33 9.42
N PHE A 264 -7.94 -31.67 9.44
CA PHE A 264 -9.18 -32.46 9.39
C PHE A 264 -10.10 -32.17 10.58
N ASP A 265 -9.53 -32.03 11.77
CA ASP A 265 -10.28 -31.82 13.01
C ASP A 265 -10.79 -30.38 13.08
N GLU A 266 -9.95 -29.41 12.71
CA GLU A 266 -10.34 -28.00 12.54
C GLU A 266 -11.45 -27.82 11.50
N PHE A 267 -11.33 -28.49 10.36
CA PHE A 267 -12.35 -28.48 9.32
C PHE A 267 -13.69 -29.03 9.84
N LEU A 268 -13.66 -30.19 10.52
CA LEU A 268 -14.86 -30.79 11.10
C LEU A 268 -15.52 -29.85 12.12
N ALA A 269 -14.73 -29.28 13.02
CA ALA A 269 -15.23 -28.36 14.05
C ALA A 269 -15.89 -27.11 13.45
N ARG A 270 -15.29 -26.56 12.39
CA ARG A 270 -15.71 -25.30 11.76
C ARG A 270 -16.83 -25.46 10.75
N ARG A 271 -16.82 -26.54 9.97
CA ARG A 271 -17.73 -26.73 8.82
C ARG A 271 -18.83 -27.77 9.11
N GLY A 272 -18.66 -28.59 10.15
CA GLY A 272 -19.68 -29.52 10.65
C GLY A 272 -19.78 -30.83 9.87
N TYR A 273 -18.77 -31.18 9.09
CA TYR A 273 -18.66 -32.48 8.40
C TYR A 273 -17.19 -32.84 8.17
N LYS A 274 -16.92 -34.13 7.94
CA LYS A 274 -15.55 -34.65 7.77
C LYS A 274 -15.06 -34.45 6.35
N LEU A 275 -13.95 -33.73 6.17
CA LEU A 275 -13.33 -33.54 4.85
C LEU A 275 -12.78 -34.86 4.30
N GLU A 276 -12.30 -35.75 5.17
CA GLU A 276 -11.74 -37.05 4.81
C GLU A 276 -12.76 -37.98 4.15
N GLU A 277 -14.06 -37.82 4.42
CA GLU A 277 -15.14 -38.58 3.76
C GLU A 277 -15.40 -38.08 2.33
N HIS A 278 -14.76 -36.99 1.91
CA HIS A 278 -14.91 -36.35 0.61
C HIS A 278 -13.58 -36.16 -0.15
N LEU A 279 -12.55 -36.94 0.19
CA LEU A 279 -11.27 -36.89 -0.51
C LEU A 279 -11.39 -37.10 -2.04
N PRO A 280 -12.25 -38.00 -2.57
CA PRO A 280 -12.43 -38.14 -4.01
C PRO A 280 -12.85 -36.84 -4.69
N GLU A 281 -13.80 -36.11 -4.11
CA GLU A 281 -14.27 -34.83 -4.62
C GLU A 281 -13.25 -33.71 -4.40
N PHE A 282 -12.61 -33.67 -3.23
CA PHE A 282 -11.61 -32.66 -2.87
C PHE A 282 -10.34 -32.74 -3.73
N LEU A 283 -9.99 -33.95 -4.18
CA LEU A 283 -8.81 -34.23 -5.02
C LEU A 283 -9.14 -34.30 -6.51
N ALA A 284 -10.41 -34.13 -6.90
CA ALA A 284 -10.81 -34.21 -8.30
C ALA A 284 -10.04 -33.20 -9.16
N ALA A 285 -9.48 -33.68 -10.26
CA ALA A 285 -8.82 -32.88 -11.29
C ALA A 285 -9.78 -32.62 -12.45
N GLY A 286 -9.60 -31.48 -13.14
CA GLY A 286 -10.46 -31.08 -14.27
C GLY A 286 -11.71 -30.33 -13.82
N GLU A 287 -12.79 -30.48 -14.58
CA GLU A 287 -14.03 -29.75 -14.34
C GLU A 287 -14.66 -30.12 -12.99
N ARG A 288 -14.99 -29.10 -12.19
CA ARG A 288 -15.51 -29.27 -10.84
C ARG A 288 -17.03 -29.29 -10.83
N SER A 289 -17.59 -30.33 -10.22
CA SER A 289 -19.00 -30.36 -9.83
C SER A 289 -19.31 -29.25 -8.81
N ASP A 290 -20.59 -28.87 -8.67
CA ASP A 290 -21.06 -27.95 -7.61
C ASP A 290 -20.64 -28.44 -6.21
N LYS A 291 -20.77 -29.75 -5.95
CA LYS A 291 -20.32 -30.38 -4.71
C LYS A 291 -18.83 -30.14 -4.46
N THR A 292 -17.97 -30.37 -5.46
CA THR A 292 -16.52 -30.13 -5.35
C THR A 292 -16.20 -28.66 -5.07
N ARG A 293 -16.83 -27.73 -5.79
CA ARG A 293 -16.60 -26.28 -5.59
C ARG A 293 -16.94 -25.84 -4.17
N ARG A 294 -18.02 -26.36 -3.59
CA ARG A 294 -18.44 -26.07 -2.21
C ARG A 294 -17.46 -26.60 -1.18
N ILE A 295 -17.02 -27.84 -1.32
CA ILE A 295 -16.05 -28.46 -0.40
C ILE A 295 -14.72 -27.71 -0.43
N ILE A 296 -14.24 -27.33 -1.62
CA ILE A 296 -13.00 -26.54 -1.75
C ILE A 296 -13.18 -25.14 -1.16
N SER A 297 -14.35 -24.53 -1.31
CA SER A 297 -14.67 -23.24 -0.68
C SER A 297 -14.59 -23.32 0.84
N ASP A 298 -15.23 -24.33 1.45
CA ASP A 298 -15.20 -24.56 2.90
C ASP A 298 -13.76 -24.77 3.42
N TYR A 299 -12.93 -25.45 2.63
CA TYR A 299 -11.51 -25.68 2.95
C TYR A 299 -10.70 -24.38 2.88
N ARG A 300 -10.91 -23.54 1.85
CA ARG A 300 -10.21 -22.25 1.73
C ARG A 300 -10.62 -21.29 2.84
N GLU A 301 -11.90 -21.30 3.21
CA GLU A 301 -12.40 -20.55 4.35
C GLU A 301 -11.73 -21.00 5.65
N THR A 302 -11.62 -22.32 5.87
CA THR A 302 -10.90 -22.90 7.02
C THR A 302 -9.45 -22.44 7.08
N LEU A 303 -8.72 -22.46 5.95
CA LEU A 303 -7.34 -21.93 5.91
C LEU A 303 -7.27 -20.44 6.24
N GLY A 304 -8.22 -19.64 5.74
CA GLY A 304 -8.29 -18.21 6.02
C GLY A 304 -8.54 -17.92 7.50
N GLU A 305 -9.46 -18.63 8.13
CA GLU A 305 -9.75 -18.52 9.56
C GLU A 305 -8.53 -18.94 10.42
N LEU A 306 -7.89 -20.06 10.09
CA LEU A 306 -6.68 -20.49 10.80
C LEU A 306 -5.54 -19.47 10.69
N LEU A 307 -5.33 -18.88 9.51
CA LEU A 307 -4.33 -17.82 9.35
C LEU A 307 -4.66 -16.58 10.18
N GLN A 308 -5.92 -16.15 10.17
CA GLN A 308 -6.35 -14.97 10.92
C GLN A 308 -6.20 -15.18 12.43
N GLU A 309 -6.65 -16.33 12.94
CA GLU A 309 -6.66 -16.63 14.37
C GLU A 309 -5.26 -16.99 14.89
N ASN A 310 -4.59 -17.95 14.25
CA ASN A 310 -3.38 -18.55 14.79
C ASN A 310 -2.14 -17.70 14.52
N PHE A 311 -2.11 -16.93 13.43
CA PHE A 311 -1.00 -16.03 13.10
C PHE A 311 -1.34 -14.57 13.37
N THR A 312 -2.24 -13.97 12.60
CA THR A 312 -2.42 -12.51 12.58
C THR A 312 -2.85 -11.95 13.93
N ARG A 313 -3.86 -12.59 14.56
CA ARG A 313 -4.37 -12.18 15.88
C ARG A 313 -3.37 -12.49 16.98
N GLN A 314 -2.82 -13.71 17.02
CA GLN A 314 -1.86 -14.11 18.05
C GLN A 314 -0.61 -13.21 18.05
N TRP A 315 -0.08 -12.85 16.88
CA TRP A 315 1.06 -11.93 16.75
C TRP A 315 0.70 -10.51 17.21
N THR A 316 -0.48 -10.01 16.83
CA THR A 316 -0.94 -8.67 17.27
C THR A 316 -1.13 -8.60 18.78
N GLU A 317 -1.80 -9.58 19.37
CA GLU A 317 -1.95 -9.68 20.83
C GLU A 317 -0.60 -9.84 21.54
N TRP A 318 0.35 -10.55 20.92
CA TRP A 318 1.71 -10.66 21.44
C TRP A 318 2.44 -9.31 21.43
N ALA A 319 2.36 -8.54 20.34
CA ALA A 319 2.96 -7.20 20.28
C ALA A 319 2.36 -6.27 21.33
N HIS A 320 1.02 -6.27 21.48
CA HIS A 320 0.31 -5.44 22.47
C HIS A 320 0.73 -5.73 23.90
N ARG A 321 0.95 -7.01 24.26
CA ARG A 321 1.45 -7.39 25.60
C ARG A 321 2.82 -6.80 25.93
N HIS A 322 3.59 -6.43 24.90
CA HIS A 322 4.91 -5.83 25.03
C HIS A 322 4.92 -4.31 24.74
N GLY A 323 3.74 -3.69 24.62
CA GLY A 323 3.61 -2.25 24.36
C GLY A 323 3.92 -1.82 22.92
N ALA A 324 4.08 -2.77 21.99
CA ALA A 324 4.28 -2.52 20.57
C ALA A 324 2.97 -2.71 19.79
N LYS A 325 2.91 -2.19 18.56
CA LYS A 325 1.80 -2.38 17.61
C LYS A 325 2.23 -3.24 16.43
N THR A 326 1.28 -3.65 15.57
CA THR A 326 1.55 -4.41 14.34
C THR A 326 1.18 -3.66 13.06
N ARG A 327 2.08 -3.72 12.07
CA ARG A 327 1.90 -3.24 10.69
C ARG A 327 1.98 -4.41 9.73
N ASN A 328 1.01 -4.63 8.86
CA ASN A 328 0.92 -5.88 8.09
C ASN A 328 0.47 -5.72 6.66
N GLN A 329 1.23 -6.34 5.75
CA GLN A 329 0.79 -6.62 4.39
C GLN A 329 0.07 -7.96 4.31
N ALA A 330 -1.26 -7.94 4.34
CA ALA A 330 -2.06 -9.16 4.30
C ALA A 330 -2.15 -9.81 2.90
N HIS A 331 -1.87 -9.05 1.84
CA HIS A 331 -1.94 -9.56 0.47
C HIS A 331 -0.88 -10.66 0.21
N GLY A 332 -1.12 -11.45 -0.83
CA GLY A 332 -0.40 -12.71 -1.05
C GLY A 332 -0.98 -13.89 -0.26
N SER A 333 -1.72 -13.65 0.83
CA SER A 333 -2.26 -14.72 1.68
C SER A 333 -3.46 -15.45 1.08
N PRO A 334 -3.81 -16.66 1.58
CA PRO A 334 -5.01 -17.37 1.16
C PRO A 334 -6.30 -16.93 1.88
N GLY A 335 -6.21 -16.03 2.86
CA GLY A 335 -7.35 -15.59 3.66
C GLY A 335 -8.11 -14.40 3.05
N ASN A 336 -9.23 -14.05 3.69
CA ASN A 336 -9.96 -12.82 3.34
C ASN A 336 -9.12 -11.60 3.73
N LEU A 337 -8.62 -10.86 2.73
CA LEU A 337 -7.72 -9.74 2.94
C LEU A 337 -8.32 -8.65 3.85
N ILE A 338 -9.64 -8.42 3.77
CA ILE A 338 -10.32 -7.40 4.61
C ILE A 338 -10.24 -7.79 6.09
N ASP A 339 -10.51 -9.05 6.41
CA ASP A 339 -10.48 -9.52 7.79
C ASP A 339 -9.04 -9.54 8.35
N LEU A 340 -8.06 -9.92 7.53
CA LEU A 340 -6.65 -9.92 7.91
C LEU A 340 -6.11 -8.51 8.15
N TYR A 341 -6.38 -7.56 7.24
CA TYR A 341 -6.06 -6.15 7.45
C TYR A 341 -6.78 -5.59 8.69
N ALA A 342 -8.07 -5.91 8.86
CA ALA A 342 -8.84 -5.49 10.02
C ALA A 342 -8.37 -6.10 11.35
N THR A 343 -7.47 -7.09 11.36
CA THR A 343 -6.97 -7.72 12.59
C THR A 343 -5.73 -7.02 13.20
N VAL A 344 -4.94 -6.26 12.42
CA VAL A 344 -3.67 -5.64 12.87
C VAL A 344 -3.80 -4.15 13.22
N ASP A 345 -2.86 -3.49 13.89
CA ASP A 345 -3.03 -2.05 14.22
C ASP A 345 -2.96 -1.13 12.99
N ILE A 346 -2.09 -1.43 12.04
CA ILE A 346 -1.85 -0.62 10.83
C ILE A 346 -1.87 -1.53 9.59
N PRO A 347 -2.98 -1.57 8.84
CA PRO A 347 -3.03 -2.24 7.54
C PRO A 347 -2.08 -1.59 6.54
N GLU A 348 -1.31 -2.40 5.80
CA GLU A 348 -0.38 -1.93 4.77
C GLU A 348 -0.73 -2.46 3.37
N CYS A 349 -0.94 -1.56 2.41
CA CYS A 349 -0.93 -1.90 0.99
C CYS A 349 0.47 -1.76 0.36
N GLU A 350 0.59 -2.00 -0.93
CA GLU A 350 1.83 -1.84 -1.69
C GLU A 350 1.53 -1.05 -2.97
N GLY A 351 2.43 -0.15 -3.35
CA GLY A 351 2.47 0.44 -4.69
C GLY A 351 3.48 -0.29 -5.56
N PHE A 352 3.01 -0.94 -6.61
CA PHE A 352 3.82 -1.79 -7.47
C PHE A 352 3.72 -1.38 -8.94
N GLY A 353 4.74 -0.70 -9.46
CA GLY A 353 4.80 -0.21 -10.85
C GLY A 353 4.35 1.26 -11.00
N LEU A 354 4.31 1.74 -12.24
CA LEU A 354 4.04 3.15 -12.57
C LEU A 354 2.69 3.32 -13.27
N SER A 355 1.90 4.29 -12.80
CA SER A 355 0.67 4.74 -13.44
C SER A 355 0.94 5.81 -14.52
N ASP A 356 0.22 5.77 -15.65
CA ASP A 356 0.21 6.88 -16.64
C ASP A 356 -1.13 7.62 -16.60
N PHE A 357 -1.10 8.84 -16.05
CA PHE A 357 -2.26 9.73 -15.95
C PHE A 357 -2.34 10.77 -17.08
N GLY A 358 -1.40 10.73 -18.04
CA GLY A 358 -1.33 11.72 -19.12
C GLY A 358 -0.96 13.13 -18.66
N ILE A 359 -0.32 13.29 -17.49
CA ILE A 359 0.03 14.59 -16.90
C ILE A 359 0.95 15.38 -17.83
N ARG A 360 0.59 16.65 -18.09
CA ARG A 360 1.30 17.52 -19.03
C ARG A 360 2.69 17.86 -18.51
N GLY A 361 3.71 17.64 -19.33
CA GLY A 361 5.10 17.93 -19.00
C GLY A 361 5.78 16.90 -18.10
N LEU A 362 5.03 15.92 -17.55
CA LEU A 362 5.63 14.82 -16.81
C LEU A 362 6.46 13.95 -17.76
N ARG A 363 7.65 13.58 -17.31
CA ARG A 363 8.55 12.74 -18.09
C ARG A 363 8.02 11.34 -18.26
N LYS A 364 8.28 10.73 -19.41
CA LYS A 364 8.07 9.29 -19.62
C LYS A 364 9.43 8.59 -19.67
N ASP A 365 9.59 7.55 -18.86
CA ASP A 365 10.76 6.68 -18.95
C ASP A 365 10.44 5.51 -19.88
N SER A 366 11.45 5.05 -20.63
CA SER A 366 11.32 3.88 -21.50
C SER A 366 11.40 2.56 -20.73
N LEU A 367 11.91 2.59 -19.49
CA LEU A 367 12.11 1.42 -18.65
C LEU A 367 11.16 1.49 -17.43
N THR A 368 9.95 0.99 -17.61
CA THR A 368 8.90 0.97 -16.59
C THR A 368 8.16 -0.37 -16.56
N ARG A 369 7.34 -0.56 -15.53
CA ARG A 369 6.39 -1.66 -15.41
C ARG A 369 4.97 -1.09 -15.25
N PRO A 370 3.93 -1.71 -15.82
CA PRO A 370 2.55 -1.36 -15.52
C PRO A 370 2.26 -1.45 -14.01
N ASN A 371 1.43 -0.53 -13.52
CA ASN A 371 0.98 -0.56 -12.14
C ASN A 371 0.01 -1.73 -11.88
N ASP A 372 0.36 -2.61 -10.93
CA ASP A 372 -0.51 -3.70 -10.45
C ASP A 372 -1.34 -3.26 -9.21
N SER A 373 -1.14 -2.02 -8.74
CA SER A 373 -1.72 -1.43 -7.52
C SER A 373 -2.61 -0.24 -7.87
N ASP A 374 -3.65 -0.49 -8.68
CA ASP A 374 -4.65 0.54 -8.96
C ASP A 374 -5.52 0.84 -7.73
N LEU A 375 -6.45 1.80 -7.86
CA LEU A 375 -7.44 2.14 -6.83
C LEU A 375 -8.11 0.91 -6.22
N SER A 376 -8.44 -0.09 -7.05
CA SER A 376 -9.18 -1.26 -6.60
C SER A 376 -8.37 -2.13 -5.63
N MET A 377 -7.06 -2.19 -5.82
CA MET A 377 -6.15 -2.92 -4.96
C MET A 377 -5.74 -2.13 -3.71
N LEU A 378 -5.37 -0.86 -3.88
CA LEU A 378 -4.92 0.00 -2.77
C LEU A 378 -5.99 0.14 -1.69
N LYS A 379 -7.27 0.14 -2.07
CA LYS A 379 -8.39 0.27 -1.14
C LYS A 379 -8.61 -0.93 -0.22
N TYR A 380 -7.99 -2.09 -0.43
CA TYR A 380 -8.15 -3.21 0.52
C TYR A 380 -7.65 -2.86 1.93
N ALA A 381 -6.47 -2.23 2.04
CA ALA A 381 -5.89 -1.87 3.33
C ALA A 381 -6.68 -0.74 4.00
N SER A 382 -7.01 0.33 3.25
CA SER A 382 -7.78 1.45 3.79
C SER A 382 -9.19 1.04 4.19
N SER A 383 -9.84 0.16 3.44
CA SER A 383 -11.13 -0.42 3.83
C SER A 383 -11.04 -1.17 5.15
N GLY A 384 -10.04 -2.04 5.31
CA GLY A 384 -9.80 -2.77 6.56
C GLY A 384 -9.51 -1.85 7.75
N ALA A 385 -8.83 -0.71 7.52
CA ALA A 385 -8.61 0.30 8.55
C ALA A 385 -9.92 1.02 8.92
N HIS A 386 -10.65 1.54 7.93
CA HIS A 386 -11.84 2.35 8.13
C HIS A 386 -12.97 1.57 8.82
N ILE A 387 -13.29 0.35 8.37
CA ILE A 387 -14.38 -0.44 8.97
C ILE A 387 -14.06 -0.89 10.39
N ALA A 388 -12.77 -0.97 10.74
CA ALA A 388 -12.28 -1.31 12.06
C ALA A 388 -11.97 -0.08 12.95
N GLY A 389 -12.18 1.15 12.44
CA GLY A 389 -12.00 2.38 13.21
C GLY A 389 -10.54 2.76 13.47
N LYS A 390 -9.62 2.32 12.60
CA LYS A 390 -8.18 2.57 12.74
C LYS A 390 -7.78 3.89 12.09
N PRO A 391 -6.87 4.67 12.71
CA PRO A 391 -6.49 5.98 12.21
C PRO A 391 -5.54 5.91 11.00
N TYR A 392 -4.77 4.82 10.89
CA TYR A 392 -3.65 4.71 9.95
C TYR A 392 -3.87 3.61 8.92
N THR A 393 -3.58 3.94 7.67
CA THR A 393 -3.37 2.99 6.58
C THR A 393 -2.03 3.30 5.96
N SER A 394 -1.12 2.33 5.99
CA SER A 394 0.22 2.50 5.47
C SER A 394 0.39 1.92 4.08
N SER A 395 1.51 2.26 3.45
CA SER A 395 1.88 1.73 2.14
C SER A 395 3.37 1.46 2.07
N GLU A 396 3.71 0.29 1.55
CA GLU A 396 5.00 0.09 0.91
C GLU A 396 5.02 0.88 -0.40
N THR A 397 5.86 1.92 -0.45
CA THR A 397 5.71 3.03 -1.39
C THR A 397 6.82 2.99 -2.44
N PHE A 398 6.40 2.94 -3.70
CA PHE A 398 7.22 2.98 -4.93
C PHE A 398 8.01 1.73 -5.27
N THR A 399 7.53 0.55 -4.90
CA THR A 399 8.14 -0.71 -5.34
C THR A 399 8.04 -0.81 -6.87
N TRP A 400 9.20 -0.93 -7.54
CA TRP A 400 9.25 -1.09 -9.01
C TRP A 400 8.67 0.05 -9.85
N LEU A 401 8.72 1.30 -9.36
CA LEU A 401 8.20 2.47 -10.09
C LEU A 401 8.90 2.67 -11.46
N THR A 402 10.23 2.77 -11.46
CA THR A 402 11.06 2.68 -12.68
C THR A 402 12.30 1.81 -12.39
N GLU A 403 13.43 1.97 -13.09
CA GLU A 403 14.72 1.36 -12.70
C GLU A 403 15.41 2.13 -11.55
N HIS A 404 16.28 1.46 -10.77
CA HIS A 404 16.86 1.95 -9.49
C HIS A 404 17.30 3.41 -9.46
N PHE A 405 17.98 3.84 -10.52
CA PHE A 405 18.63 5.15 -10.62
C PHE A 405 17.96 6.06 -11.66
N ARG A 406 16.83 5.62 -12.22
CA ARG A 406 16.08 6.34 -13.28
C ARG A 406 14.82 7.03 -12.76
N THR A 407 14.45 6.82 -11.50
CA THR A 407 13.29 7.44 -10.88
C THR A 407 13.56 8.88 -10.50
N SER A 408 12.69 9.80 -10.91
CA SER A 408 12.70 11.21 -10.50
C SER A 408 11.61 11.50 -9.47
N LEU A 409 11.80 12.52 -8.63
CA LEU A 409 10.77 12.97 -7.68
C LEU A 409 9.47 13.39 -8.39
N SER A 410 9.57 13.92 -9.60
CA SER A 410 8.39 14.29 -10.40
C SER A 410 7.52 13.09 -10.79
N GLN A 411 8.13 11.91 -11.00
CA GLN A 411 7.41 10.66 -11.25
C GLN A 411 6.87 10.02 -9.97
N CYS A 412 7.44 10.33 -8.80
CA CYS A 412 6.91 9.87 -7.52
C CYS A 412 5.57 10.53 -7.16
N LYS A 413 5.37 11.80 -7.54
CA LYS A 413 4.20 12.59 -7.11
C LYS A 413 2.85 11.98 -7.54
N PRO A 414 2.63 11.58 -8.80
CA PRO A 414 1.32 11.08 -9.20
C PRO A 414 0.94 9.76 -8.52
N ASP A 415 1.89 8.85 -8.33
CA ASP A 415 1.62 7.56 -7.68
C ASP A 415 1.40 7.70 -6.17
N ILE A 416 2.05 8.64 -5.49
CA ILE A 416 1.71 8.92 -4.07
C ILE A 416 0.36 9.62 -3.94
N ASP A 417 -0.01 10.47 -4.91
CA ASP A 417 -1.34 11.07 -4.94
C ASP A 417 -2.42 10.02 -5.16
N LEU A 418 -2.17 9.01 -6.01
CA LEU A 418 -3.04 7.84 -6.18
C LEU A 418 -3.22 7.08 -4.86
N MET A 419 -2.14 6.88 -4.09
CA MET A 419 -2.20 6.25 -2.77
C MET A 419 -3.04 7.08 -1.79
N PHE A 420 -2.84 8.40 -1.74
CA PHE A 420 -3.61 9.30 -0.88
C PHE A 420 -5.10 9.29 -1.21
N VAL A 421 -5.49 9.38 -2.50
CA VAL A 421 -6.91 9.27 -2.88
C VAL A 421 -7.50 7.87 -2.66
N SER A 422 -6.65 6.85 -2.50
CA SER A 422 -7.06 5.49 -2.13
C SER A 422 -7.20 5.29 -0.62
N GLY A 423 -6.84 6.28 0.20
CA GLY A 423 -6.98 6.24 1.66
C GLY A 423 -5.69 5.95 2.43
N VAL A 424 -4.54 5.86 1.77
CA VAL A 424 -3.24 5.81 2.45
C VAL A 424 -2.99 7.14 3.14
N ASN A 425 -2.47 7.09 4.36
CA ASN A 425 -2.11 8.29 5.12
C ASN A 425 -0.82 8.11 5.96
N HIS A 426 -0.06 7.03 5.74
CA HIS A 426 1.17 6.74 6.47
C HIS A 426 2.20 5.97 5.59
N THR A 427 2.99 6.70 4.79
CA THR A 427 3.82 6.12 3.72
C THR A 427 5.16 5.58 4.23
N PHE A 428 5.54 4.38 3.79
CA PHE A 428 6.86 3.78 3.98
C PHE A 428 7.53 3.55 2.64
N PHE A 429 8.62 4.25 2.33
CA PHE A 429 9.36 3.99 1.10
C PHE A 429 9.93 2.57 1.08
N HIS A 430 9.84 1.93 -0.09
CA HIS A 430 10.57 0.73 -0.45
C HIS A 430 11.79 1.12 -1.29
N GLY A 431 12.91 1.52 -0.72
CA GLY A 431 13.25 1.75 0.67
C GLY A 431 14.62 2.40 0.69
N THR A 432 15.38 2.19 1.75
CA THR A 432 16.74 2.72 1.86
C THR A 432 17.64 1.73 2.58
N THR A 433 18.88 1.59 2.15
CA THR A 433 19.86 0.71 2.78
C THR A 433 20.62 1.45 3.87
N TYR A 434 20.94 0.76 4.97
CA TYR A 434 22.10 1.16 5.75
C TYR A 434 23.31 1.10 4.82
N SER A 435 24.04 2.20 4.72
CA SER A 435 25.31 2.26 4.00
C SER A 435 26.36 2.91 4.88
N PRO A 436 27.49 2.27 5.18
CA PRO A 436 28.55 2.86 5.99
C PRO A 436 29.34 3.92 5.19
N ALA A 437 30.02 4.83 5.88
CA ALA A 437 30.72 5.97 5.28
C ALA A 437 31.87 5.54 4.36
N GLU A 438 32.54 4.44 4.71
CA GLU A 438 33.64 3.88 3.94
C GLU A 438 33.18 3.09 2.70
N ALA A 439 31.87 2.86 2.51
CA ALA A 439 31.38 2.21 1.31
C ALA A 439 31.56 3.14 0.10
N ALA A 440 32.28 2.68 -0.91
CA ALA A 440 32.41 3.41 -2.17
C ALA A 440 31.03 3.67 -2.79
N TRP A 441 30.85 4.86 -3.37
CA TRP A 441 29.63 5.20 -4.10
C TRP A 441 29.32 4.11 -5.16
N PRO A 442 28.07 3.65 -5.30
CA PRO A 442 26.81 4.23 -4.80
C PRO A 442 26.42 3.84 -3.37
N GLY A 443 27.34 3.26 -2.59
CA GLY A 443 27.03 2.72 -1.27
C GLY A 443 26.30 1.38 -1.37
N TRP A 444 25.81 0.89 -0.25
CA TRP A 444 25.04 -0.37 -0.24
C TRP A 444 23.67 -0.16 -0.86
N LYS A 445 23.12 -1.19 -1.52
CA LYS A 445 21.84 -1.14 -2.25
C LYS A 445 21.03 -2.40 -2.05
N PHE A 446 19.72 -2.22 -2.13
CA PHE A 446 18.75 -3.31 -2.17
C PHE A 446 18.33 -3.61 -3.61
N TYR A 447 17.90 -4.84 -3.87
CA TYR A 447 17.76 -5.34 -5.24
C TYR A 447 16.58 -4.76 -6.02
N ALA A 448 15.55 -4.27 -5.36
CA ALA A 448 14.33 -3.74 -5.98
C ALA A 448 14.37 -2.20 -6.02
N THR A 449 13.60 -1.61 -6.93
CA THR A 449 13.82 -0.22 -7.37
C THR A 449 13.14 0.83 -6.50
N VAL A 450 13.49 2.08 -6.83
CA VAL A 450 13.48 3.34 -6.07
C VAL A 450 14.47 3.38 -4.91
N ASP A 451 15.63 3.97 -5.19
CA ASP A 451 16.68 4.23 -4.22
C ASP A 451 16.43 5.57 -3.49
N MET A 452 15.59 5.55 -2.45
CA MET A 452 15.30 6.73 -1.62
C MET A 452 16.38 6.87 -0.52
N SER A 453 17.63 7.14 -0.92
CA SER A 453 18.77 7.17 0.00
C SER A 453 19.63 8.43 -0.13
N PRO A 454 20.38 8.81 0.94
CA PRO A 454 21.35 9.91 0.93
C PRO A 454 22.41 9.86 -0.17
N THR A 455 22.65 8.69 -0.75
CA THR A 455 23.65 8.48 -1.81
C THR A 455 23.10 8.67 -3.23
N ASN A 456 21.77 8.82 -3.38
CA ASN A 456 21.13 9.14 -4.65
C ASN A 456 21.06 10.66 -4.82
N SER A 457 21.29 11.17 -6.04
CA SER A 457 21.34 12.62 -6.31
C SER A 457 20.03 13.34 -5.96
N ILE A 458 18.89 12.66 -6.15
CA ILE A 458 17.57 13.20 -5.83
C ILE A 458 17.40 13.53 -4.33
N TRP A 459 18.24 12.96 -3.45
CA TRP A 459 18.19 13.22 -2.00
C TRP A 459 18.41 14.69 -1.66
N ARG A 460 19.16 15.42 -2.51
CA ARG A 460 19.36 16.87 -2.34
C ARG A 460 18.01 17.58 -2.25
N ASP A 461 17.03 17.20 -3.07
CA ASP A 461 15.74 17.89 -3.16
C ASP A 461 14.58 17.11 -2.51
N ALA A 462 14.83 15.87 -2.06
CA ALA A 462 13.87 15.03 -1.33
C ALA A 462 13.22 15.70 -0.10
N PRO A 463 13.87 16.59 0.68
CA PRO A 463 13.21 17.24 1.81
C PRO A 463 11.96 18.05 1.41
N ALA A 464 11.94 18.64 0.20
CA ALA A 464 10.76 19.35 -0.29
C ALA A 464 9.60 18.37 -0.61
N PHE A 465 9.93 17.18 -1.12
CA PHE A 465 8.97 16.10 -1.31
C PHE A 465 8.46 15.53 0.01
N PHE A 466 9.33 15.35 1.02
CA PHE A 466 8.93 14.85 2.33
C PHE A 466 8.03 15.84 3.08
N GLN A 467 8.27 17.15 2.92
CA GLN A 467 7.36 18.19 3.43
C GLN A 467 5.98 18.14 2.76
N TYR A 468 5.92 17.88 1.45
CA TYR A 468 4.65 17.66 0.75
C TYR A 468 3.87 16.48 1.33
N ILE A 469 4.52 15.33 1.50
CA ILE A 469 3.93 14.16 2.15
C ILE A 469 3.45 14.52 3.55
N SER A 470 4.28 15.20 4.33
CA SER A 470 3.97 15.56 5.71
C SER A 470 2.72 16.42 5.84
N ARG A 471 2.59 17.42 4.95
CA ARG A 471 1.40 18.27 4.87
C ARG A 471 0.16 17.48 4.45
N CYS A 472 0.25 16.63 3.43
CA CYS A 472 -0.87 15.80 3.00
C CYS A 472 -1.33 14.83 4.11
N GLN A 473 -0.40 14.09 4.71
CA GLN A 473 -0.71 13.11 5.75
C GLN A 473 -1.29 13.77 7.02
N SER A 474 -0.83 14.96 7.40
CA SER A 474 -1.38 15.69 8.56
C SER A 474 -2.89 15.96 8.43
N PHE A 475 -3.38 16.23 7.22
CA PHE A 475 -4.82 16.31 6.94
C PHE A 475 -5.45 14.93 6.80
N LEU A 476 -4.84 13.99 6.09
CA LEU A 476 -5.42 12.65 5.86
C LEU A 476 -5.52 11.79 7.13
N GLN A 477 -4.78 12.13 8.18
CA GLN A 477 -4.89 11.52 9.52
C GLN A 477 -5.91 12.25 10.41
N MET A 478 -6.32 13.47 10.06
CA MET A 478 -7.29 14.25 10.80
C MET A 478 -8.72 13.73 10.58
N GLY A 479 -9.50 13.63 11.66
CA GLY A 479 -10.91 13.28 11.58
C GLY A 479 -11.17 11.83 11.15
N GLN A 480 -12.33 11.57 10.56
CA GLN A 480 -12.82 10.24 10.21
C GLN A 480 -13.04 10.10 8.71
N PRO A 481 -12.93 8.90 8.12
CA PRO A 481 -13.30 8.67 6.73
C PRO A 481 -14.78 9.01 6.49
N ASP A 482 -15.12 9.56 5.31
CA ASP A 482 -16.50 9.93 4.92
C ASP A 482 -16.90 9.33 3.55
N ASN A 483 -16.49 8.07 3.33
CA ASN A 483 -16.82 7.29 2.15
C ASN A 483 -18.33 7.04 2.04
N ASP A 484 -18.85 6.93 0.81
CA ASP A 484 -20.30 6.87 0.60
C ASP A 484 -20.87 5.47 0.86
N PHE A 485 -20.18 4.44 0.37
CA PHE A 485 -20.68 3.08 0.32
C PHE A 485 -19.77 2.06 1.00
N LEU A 486 -20.39 1.04 1.60
CA LEU A 486 -19.75 -0.25 1.83
C LEU A 486 -19.98 -1.12 0.60
N VAL A 487 -18.95 -1.73 0.03
CA VAL A 487 -19.06 -2.63 -1.12
C VAL A 487 -18.71 -4.04 -0.67
N TYR A 488 -19.68 -4.96 -0.78
CA TYR A 488 -19.49 -6.36 -0.40
C TYR A 488 -18.40 -7.01 -1.25
N LEU A 489 -17.39 -7.60 -0.61
CA LEU A 489 -16.35 -8.39 -1.26
C LEU A 489 -16.87 -9.82 -1.51
N PRO A 490 -17.13 -10.25 -2.76
CA PRO A 490 -17.71 -11.55 -3.05
C PRO A 490 -16.66 -12.67 -3.00
N VAL A 491 -16.07 -12.91 -1.83
CA VAL A 491 -14.94 -13.84 -1.65
C VAL A 491 -15.29 -15.28 -2.05
N TYR A 492 -16.54 -15.72 -1.83
CA TYR A 492 -16.98 -17.06 -2.22
C TYR A 492 -17.08 -17.26 -3.74
N ASP A 493 -17.43 -16.21 -4.48
CA ASP A 493 -17.40 -16.25 -5.95
C ASP A 493 -15.94 -16.37 -6.42
N MET A 494 -15.07 -15.52 -5.86
CA MET A 494 -13.63 -15.56 -6.10
C MET A 494 -13.03 -16.92 -5.74
N TRP A 495 -13.54 -17.64 -4.73
CA TRP A 495 -13.11 -18.99 -4.46
C TRP A 495 -13.68 -19.99 -5.50
N GLN A 496 -14.98 -20.00 -5.76
CA GLN A 496 -15.55 -21.02 -6.65
C GLN A 496 -15.10 -20.91 -8.11
N GLU A 497 -14.76 -19.72 -8.58
CA GLU A 497 -14.32 -19.47 -9.96
C GLU A 497 -12.87 -19.89 -10.23
N GLN A 498 -12.09 -20.20 -9.20
CA GLN A 498 -10.66 -20.43 -9.33
C GLN A 498 -10.27 -21.89 -9.10
N ASP A 499 -9.44 -22.42 -9.98
CA ASP A 499 -8.89 -23.78 -9.91
C ASP A 499 -7.88 -23.96 -8.75
N GLY A 500 -7.43 -25.21 -8.56
CA GLY A 500 -6.52 -25.59 -7.47
C GLY A 500 -7.17 -25.59 -6.08
N ARG A 501 -6.53 -26.20 -5.08
CA ARG A 501 -7.05 -26.18 -3.69
C ARG A 501 -6.67 -24.89 -2.99
N LEU A 502 -5.39 -24.53 -3.04
CA LEU A 502 -4.85 -23.28 -2.52
C LEU A 502 -5.12 -22.14 -3.52
N LEU A 503 -5.73 -21.06 -3.04
CA LEU A 503 -5.84 -19.79 -3.76
C LEU A 503 -5.13 -18.70 -2.96
N MET A 504 -4.20 -18.00 -3.60
CA MET A 504 -3.45 -16.89 -3.01
C MET A 504 -3.92 -15.58 -3.65
N PHE A 505 -4.10 -14.53 -2.84
CA PHE A 505 -4.50 -13.19 -3.29
C PHE A 505 -3.29 -12.27 -3.46
N ASP A 506 -2.38 -12.64 -4.36
CA ASP A 506 -1.22 -11.82 -4.71
C ASP A 506 -1.57 -10.65 -5.63
N ILE A 507 -0.91 -9.52 -5.42
CA ILE A 507 -1.22 -8.24 -6.06
C ILE A 507 -1.25 -8.33 -7.60
N HIS A 508 -0.28 -9.03 -8.18
CA HIS A 508 -0.13 -9.24 -9.63
C HIS A 508 -1.23 -10.08 -10.30
N LYS A 509 -2.10 -10.72 -9.51
CA LYS A 509 -3.15 -11.62 -10.00
C LYS A 509 -4.54 -11.11 -9.68
N MET A 510 -4.71 -10.08 -8.87
CA MET A 510 -6.04 -9.63 -8.42
C MET A 510 -6.96 -9.25 -9.59
N ALA A 511 -6.44 -8.61 -10.63
CA ALA A 511 -7.18 -8.35 -11.88
C ALA A 511 -7.79 -9.61 -12.52
N ARG A 512 -7.11 -10.77 -12.39
CA ARG A 512 -7.60 -12.06 -12.88
C ARG A 512 -8.47 -12.80 -11.87
N ARG A 513 -8.27 -12.58 -10.57
CA ARG A 513 -9.01 -13.27 -9.50
C ARG A 513 -10.36 -12.63 -9.20
N ALA A 514 -10.49 -11.32 -9.38
CA ALA A 514 -11.68 -10.56 -9.02
C ALA A 514 -12.13 -9.55 -10.11
N PRO A 515 -12.18 -9.92 -11.41
CA PRO A 515 -12.43 -8.96 -12.49
C PRO A 515 -13.79 -8.27 -12.37
N GLY A 516 -14.83 -8.99 -11.95
CA GLY A 516 -16.18 -8.43 -11.75
C GLY A 516 -16.22 -7.40 -10.62
N PHE A 517 -15.57 -7.70 -9.50
CA PHE A 517 -15.46 -6.80 -8.36
C PHE A 517 -14.67 -5.53 -8.69
N ILE A 518 -13.51 -5.67 -9.34
CA ILE A 518 -12.66 -4.54 -9.76
C ILE A 518 -13.44 -3.63 -10.72
N LYS A 519 -14.18 -4.21 -11.67
CA LYS A 519 -15.04 -3.44 -12.58
C LYS A 519 -16.14 -2.69 -11.83
N ALA A 520 -16.73 -3.28 -10.80
CA ALA A 520 -17.74 -2.63 -9.98
C ALA A 520 -17.16 -1.45 -9.19
N VAL A 521 -15.97 -1.61 -8.61
CA VAL A 521 -15.24 -0.54 -7.90
C VAL A 521 -15.00 0.65 -8.83
N HIS A 522 -14.44 0.43 -10.02
CA HIS A 522 -14.20 1.50 -10.99
C HIS A 522 -15.50 2.18 -11.41
N ARG A 523 -16.57 1.42 -11.70
CA ARG A 523 -17.89 2.01 -12.04
C ARG A 523 -18.50 2.85 -10.91
N ILE A 524 -18.31 2.47 -9.65
CA ILE A 524 -18.78 3.24 -8.50
C ILE A 524 -17.97 4.55 -8.38
N ASN A 525 -16.65 4.47 -8.52
CA ASN A 525 -15.76 5.63 -8.47
C ASN A 525 -16.04 6.61 -9.62
N ASP A 526 -16.17 6.10 -10.85
CA ASP A 526 -16.48 6.88 -12.05
C ASP A 526 -17.87 7.51 -12.00
N ALA A 527 -18.79 6.94 -11.21
CA ALA A 527 -20.10 7.53 -10.92
C ALA A 527 -20.04 8.64 -9.84
N GLY A 528 -18.85 8.95 -9.31
CA GLY A 528 -18.61 10.06 -8.38
C GLY A 528 -18.65 9.70 -6.90
N TYR A 529 -18.70 8.41 -6.55
CA TYR A 529 -18.82 7.98 -5.16
C TYR A 529 -17.51 7.41 -4.63
N ASP A 530 -17.31 7.51 -3.32
CA ASP A 530 -16.23 6.78 -2.63
C ASP A 530 -16.77 5.57 -1.87
N MET A 531 -15.89 4.63 -1.56
CA MET A 531 -16.29 3.35 -0.98
C MET A 531 -15.25 2.74 -0.05
N ASP A 532 -15.68 1.86 0.85
CA ASP A 532 -14.83 0.86 1.50
C ASP A 532 -15.37 -0.53 1.22
N TYR A 533 -14.51 -1.53 1.24
CA TYR A 533 -14.88 -2.94 1.09
C TYR A 533 -15.28 -3.52 2.44
N ILE A 534 -16.23 -4.47 2.42
CA ILE A 534 -16.71 -5.12 3.63
C ILE A 534 -16.77 -6.64 3.47
N SER A 535 -16.34 -7.36 4.51
CA SER A 535 -16.42 -8.81 4.62
C SER A 535 -17.72 -9.24 5.32
N ASP A 536 -18.04 -10.53 5.24
CA ASP A 536 -19.16 -11.14 5.96
C ASP A 536 -19.11 -10.87 7.47
N ASN A 537 -17.93 -10.92 8.08
CA ASN A 537 -17.72 -10.71 9.51
C ASN A 537 -18.11 -9.30 9.97
N PHE A 538 -17.78 -8.29 9.17
CA PHE A 538 -18.17 -6.91 9.46
C PHE A 538 -19.64 -6.65 9.13
N ILE A 539 -20.24 -7.33 8.15
CA ILE A 539 -21.69 -7.23 7.91
C ILE A 539 -22.47 -7.79 9.11
N ARG A 540 -22.08 -8.94 9.65
CA ARG A 540 -22.74 -9.59 10.80
C ARG A 540 -22.87 -8.67 12.01
N THR A 541 -21.89 -7.79 12.21
CA THR A 541 -21.83 -6.87 13.36
C THR A 541 -22.26 -5.44 13.03
N ALA A 542 -22.56 -5.14 11.76
CA ALA A 542 -23.02 -3.81 11.34
C ALA A 542 -24.39 -3.49 11.93
N THR A 543 -24.61 -2.21 12.26
CA THR A 543 -25.86 -1.70 12.85
C THR A 543 -26.45 -0.58 12.00
N CYS A 544 -27.75 -0.31 12.14
CA CYS A 544 -28.38 0.87 11.55
C CYS A 544 -28.51 1.99 12.59
N ARG A 545 -28.02 3.19 12.26
CA ARG A 545 -28.25 4.42 13.03
C ARG A 545 -28.61 5.54 12.08
N ASP A 546 -29.73 6.22 12.34
CA ASP A 546 -30.22 7.33 11.50
C ASP A 546 -30.32 6.96 10.01
N LYS A 547 -30.80 5.74 9.71
CA LYS A 547 -30.90 5.15 8.35
C LYS A 547 -29.55 4.96 7.63
N LYS A 548 -28.44 5.05 8.36
CA LYS A 548 -27.08 4.81 7.87
C LYS A 548 -26.52 3.55 8.50
N ILE A 549 -25.57 2.93 7.83
CA ILE A 549 -24.90 1.72 8.31
C ILE A 549 -23.70 2.15 9.14
N VAL A 550 -23.55 1.57 10.33
CA VAL A 550 -22.41 1.79 11.22
C VAL A 550 -21.67 0.47 11.40
N THR A 551 -20.39 0.48 11.07
CA THR A 551 -19.49 -0.66 11.27
C THR A 551 -19.09 -0.79 12.73
N SER A 552 -18.51 -1.94 13.13
CA SER A 552 -18.00 -2.14 14.49
C SER A 552 -16.89 -1.15 14.87
N GLY A 553 -16.14 -0.61 13.91
CA GLY A 553 -15.19 0.49 14.09
C GLY A 553 -15.82 1.87 14.26
N GLY A 554 -17.15 2.00 14.17
CA GLY A 554 -17.87 3.27 14.34
C GLY A 554 -18.01 4.12 13.06
N THR A 555 -17.40 3.71 11.95
CA THR A 555 -17.50 4.40 10.65
C THR A 555 -18.90 4.26 10.06
N VAL A 556 -19.40 5.35 9.46
CA VAL A 556 -20.79 5.51 9.04
C VAL A 556 -20.90 5.62 7.52
N TYR A 557 -21.80 4.85 6.91
CA TYR A 557 -21.98 4.75 5.45
C TYR A 557 -23.43 4.97 5.03
N LYS A 558 -23.64 5.51 3.83
CA LYS A 558 -24.99 5.84 3.31
C LYS A 558 -25.72 4.61 2.75
N ALA A 559 -24.98 3.64 2.22
CA ALA A 559 -25.54 2.38 1.74
C ALA A 559 -24.51 1.25 1.75
N LEU A 560 -25.01 0.00 1.72
CA LEU A 560 -24.22 -1.18 1.40
C LEU A 560 -24.59 -1.67 -0.01
N VAL A 561 -23.59 -1.81 -0.86
CA VAL A 561 -23.69 -2.22 -2.26
C VAL A 561 -23.20 -3.65 -2.41
N VAL A 562 -24.03 -4.50 -3.00
CA VAL A 562 -23.71 -5.88 -3.36
C VAL A 562 -23.45 -5.91 -4.88
N PRO A 563 -22.17 -5.99 -5.32
CA PRO A 563 -21.81 -5.87 -6.73
C PRO A 563 -21.95 -7.20 -7.48
N GLY A 564 -23.18 -7.61 -7.76
CA GLY A 564 -23.46 -8.76 -8.62
C GLY A 564 -22.99 -10.12 -8.08
N ALA A 565 -22.85 -10.24 -6.76
CA ALA A 565 -22.42 -11.48 -6.11
C ALA A 565 -23.42 -12.62 -6.38
N ARG A 566 -22.91 -13.80 -6.73
CA ARG A 566 -23.70 -15.03 -6.91
C ARG A 566 -23.88 -15.77 -5.60
N LEU A 567 -22.84 -15.86 -4.78
CA LEU A 567 -22.85 -16.57 -3.50
C LEU A 567 -22.84 -15.63 -2.31
N MET A 568 -23.71 -15.91 -1.33
CA MET A 568 -23.77 -15.18 -0.07
C MET A 568 -24.25 -16.08 1.07
N PRO A 569 -23.62 -16.06 2.25
CA PRO A 569 -24.12 -16.80 3.42
C PRO A 569 -25.55 -16.40 3.80
N ALA A 570 -26.35 -17.36 4.26
CA ALA A 570 -27.74 -17.13 4.61
C ALA A 570 -27.91 -16.15 5.77
N ASP A 571 -27.03 -16.22 6.76
CA ASP A 571 -26.98 -15.31 7.91
C ASP A 571 -26.56 -13.89 7.50
N VAL A 572 -25.67 -13.74 6.52
CA VAL A 572 -25.27 -12.43 5.98
C VAL A 572 -26.43 -11.78 5.23
N LEU A 573 -27.14 -12.54 4.38
CA LEU A 573 -28.34 -12.04 3.71
C LEU A 573 -29.45 -11.67 4.73
N ALA A 574 -29.60 -12.46 5.79
CA ALA A 574 -30.53 -12.17 6.87
C ALA A 574 -30.16 -10.86 7.59
N ARG A 575 -28.88 -10.62 7.86
CA ARG A 575 -28.44 -9.35 8.46
C ARG A 575 -28.66 -8.16 7.52
N LEU A 576 -28.43 -8.31 6.21
CA LEU A 576 -28.77 -7.26 5.23
C LEU A 576 -30.27 -6.96 5.24
N LEU A 577 -31.13 -7.97 5.36
CA LEU A 577 -32.57 -7.80 5.47
C LEU A 577 -32.95 -7.06 6.76
N GLU A 578 -32.32 -7.37 7.89
CA GLU A 578 -32.53 -6.68 9.17
C GLU A 578 -32.12 -5.21 9.09
N LEU A 579 -30.93 -4.92 8.58
CA LEU A 579 -30.46 -3.55 8.33
C LEU A 579 -31.47 -2.77 7.45
N ALA A 580 -31.96 -3.40 6.38
CA ALA A 580 -32.95 -2.79 5.51
C ALA A 580 -34.32 -2.57 6.19
N LYS A 581 -34.72 -3.43 7.15
CA LYS A 581 -35.92 -3.24 7.97
C LYS A 581 -35.73 -2.12 9.00
N GLU A 582 -34.53 -1.97 9.54
CA GLU A 582 -34.13 -0.89 10.46
C GLU A 582 -33.98 0.47 9.75
N GLY A 583 -34.04 0.50 8.41
CA GLY A 583 -34.04 1.73 7.61
C GLY A 583 -32.75 2.00 6.83
N ALA A 584 -31.73 1.15 6.94
CA ALA A 584 -30.49 1.27 6.18
C ALA A 584 -30.73 0.99 4.68
N THR A 585 -29.92 1.61 3.83
CA THR A 585 -30.01 1.39 2.38
C THR A 585 -29.11 0.23 1.94
N VAL A 586 -29.70 -0.74 1.23
CA VAL A 586 -28.99 -1.86 0.59
C VAL A 586 -29.24 -1.83 -0.91
N VAL A 587 -28.17 -1.89 -1.70
CA VAL A 587 -28.22 -1.81 -3.17
C VAL A 587 -27.68 -3.10 -3.75
N PHE A 588 -28.46 -3.77 -4.59
CA PHE A 588 -28.02 -4.91 -5.38
C PHE A 588 -27.77 -4.46 -6.82
N LEU A 589 -26.53 -4.59 -7.29
CA LEU A 589 -26.15 -4.25 -8.65
C LEU A 589 -26.02 -5.52 -9.48
N ASP A 590 -26.41 -5.44 -10.76
CA ASP A 590 -26.37 -6.51 -11.76
C ASP A 590 -27.30 -7.72 -11.48
N ARG A 591 -27.21 -8.34 -10.30
CA ARG A 591 -28.05 -9.47 -9.88
C ARG A 591 -28.26 -9.47 -8.36
N TYR A 592 -29.32 -10.14 -7.90
CA TYR A 592 -29.40 -10.57 -6.51
C TYR A 592 -28.54 -11.84 -6.31
N PRO A 593 -28.05 -12.10 -5.07
CA PRO A 593 -27.45 -13.37 -4.71
C PRO A 593 -28.35 -14.56 -5.08
N GLU A 594 -27.74 -15.60 -5.67
CA GLU A 594 -28.45 -16.72 -6.28
C GLU A 594 -28.46 -17.96 -5.37
N ASP A 595 -27.39 -18.17 -4.58
CA ASP A 595 -27.24 -19.35 -3.73
C ASP A 595 -26.33 -19.10 -2.51
N VAL A 596 -26.31 -20.06 -1.58
CA VAL A 596 -25.40 -20.06 -0.41
C VAL A 596 -24.05 -20.70 -0.76
N PRO A 597 -22.94 -20.32 -0.12
CA PRO A 597 -21.66 -21.04 -0.23
C PRO A 597 -21.64 -22.33 0.62
N GLY A 598 -20.59 -23.14 0.48
CA GLY A 598 -20.32 -24.32 1.34
C GLY A 598 -21.24 -25.53 1.17
N TYR A 599 -20.86 -26.66 1.77
CA TYR A 599 -21.47 -27.98 1.53
C TYR A 599 -22.41 -28.47 2.65
N ALA A 600 -22.06 -28.26 3.92
CA ALA A 600 -22.84 -28.81 5.03
C ALA A 600 -24.28 -28.26 5.04
N ARG A 601 -25.27 -29.14 5.32
CA ARG A 601 -26.69 -28.78 5.44
C ARG A 601 -27.21 -27.91 4.27
N LEU A 602 -26.71 -28.17 3.06
CA LEU A 602 -26.91 -27.30 1.89
C LEU A 602 -28.38 -26.99 1.61
N GLU A 603 -29.23 -28.02 1.54
CA GLU A 603 -30.65 -27.83 1.19
C GLU A 603 -31.42 -27.05 2.27
N GLN A 604 -31.08 -27.22 3.54
CA GLN A 604 -31.65 -26.40 4.62
C GLN A 604 -31.22 -24.94 4.45
N ARG A 605 -29.91 -24.68 4.31
CA ARG A 605 -29.40 -23.30 4.15
C ARG A 605 -29.94 -22.62 2.88
N ARG A 606 -30.13 -23.37 1.79
CA ARG A 606 -30.81 -22.90 0.56
C ARG A 606 -32.26 -22.51 0.82
N THR A 607 -32.97 -23.29 1.62
CA THR A 607 -34.36 -23.01 1.99
C THR A 607 -34.45 -21.71 2.80
N ASP A 608 -33.61 -21.56 3.83
CA ASP A 608 -33.55 -20.35 4.67
C ASP A 608 -33.16 -19.11 3.86
N PHE A 609 -32.17 -19.26 2.98
CA PHE A 609 -31.71 -18.22 2.08
C PHE A 609 -32.80 -17.76 1.12
N LYS A 610 -33.50 -18.69 0.45
CA LYS A 610 -34.61 -18.36 -0.47
C LYS A 610 -35.72 -17.62 0.25
N GLY A 611 -36.11 -18.06 1.44
CA GLY A 611 -37.12 -17.38 2.26
C GLY A 611 -36.73 -15.95 2.62
N THR A 612 -35.45 -15.73 2.93
CA THR A 612 -34.90 -14.40 3.22
C THR A 612 -34.82 -13.53 1.96
N LEU A 613 -34.35 -14.10 0.84
CA LEU A 613 -34.22 -13.41 -0.44
C LEU A 613 -35.56 -12.90 -0.96
N GLU A 614 -36.64 -13.67 -0.83
CA GLU A 614 -37.97 -13.22 -1.21
C GLU A 614 -38.46 -12.04 -0.36
N GLN A 615 -38.10 -11.99 0.93
CA GLN A 615 -38.36 -10.80 1.76
C GLN A 615 -37.55 -9.58 1.31
N VAL A 616 -36.27 -9.78 0.93
CA VAL A 616 -35.42 -8.70 0.38
C VAL A 616 -36.02 -8.16 -0.92
N LYS A 617 -36.40 -9.03 -1.86
CA LYS A 617 -37.07 -8.63 -3.12
C LYS A 617 -38.39 -7.92 -2.86
N LYS A 618 -39.18 -8.37 -1.88
CA LYS A 618 -40.42 -7.69 -1.48
C LYS A 618 -40.16 -6.27 -0.98
N LEU A 619 -39.08 -6.03 -0.24
CA LEU A 619 -38.65 -4.66 0.12
C LEU A 619 -38.20 -3.87 -1.11
N GLY A 620 -37.49 -4.52 -2.05
CA GLY A 620 -37.04 -3.90 -3.30
C GLY A 620 -38.16 -3.46 -4.24
N ASN A 621 -39.30 -4.17 -4.21
CA ASN A 621 -40.49 -3.87 -4.99
C ASN A 621 -41.36 -2.76 -4.39
N LYS A 622 -41.09 -2.31 -3.16
CA LYS A 622 -41.80 -1.15 -2.60
C LYS A 622 -41.50 0.10 -3.42
N GLN A 623 -42.51 0.97 -3.53
CA GLN A 623 -42.40 2.29 -4.16
C GLN A 623 -42.58 3.39 -3.12
N GLY A 624 -42.05 4.58 -3.42
CA GLY A 624 -42.25 5.76 -2.61
C GLY A 624 -41.28 5.92 -1.43
N LYS A 625 -41.64 6.85 -0.53
CA LYS A 625 -40.81 7.22 0.62
C LYS A 625 -40.63 6.03 1.58
N GLY A 626 -39.38 5.76 1.98
CA GLY A 626 -39.05 4.65 2.89
C GLY A 626 -38.61 3.36 2.20
N LYS A 627 -38.37 3.37 0.89
CA LYS A 627 -37.68 2.28 0.17
C LYS A 627 -36.23 2.17 0.66
N THR A 628 -35.84 0.96 1.07
CA THR A 628 -34.52 0.66 1.64
C THR A 628 -33.70 -0.32 0.81
N VAL A 629 -34.33 -1.08 -0.09
CA VAL A 629 -33.64 -2.01 -1.00
C VAL A 629 -33.76 -1.50 -2.44
N PHE A 630 -32.64 -1.41 -3.14
CA PHE A 630 -32.57 -0.98 -4.53
C PHE A 630 -31.94 -2.07 -5.40
N PHE A 631 -32.37 -2.15 -6.65
CA PHE A 631 -31.83 -3.09 -7.63
C PHE A 631 -31.71 -2.42 -9.00
N GLY A 632 -30.62 -2.66 -9.71
CA GLY A 632 -30.46 -2.24 -11.09
C GLY A 632 -29.12 -2.65 -11.71
N THR A 633 -29.06 -2.58 -13.04
CA THR A 633 -27.86 -2.89 -13.84
C THR A 633 -27.12 -1.62 -14.30
N ASP A 634 -27.78 -0.48 -14.26
CA ASP A 634 -27.19 0.84 -14.49
C ASP A 634 -26.70 1.40 -13.15
N TYR A 635 -25.38 1.42 -12.97
CA TYR A 635 -24.75 1.84 -11.70
C TYR A 635 -25.07 3.29 -11.38
N VAL A 636 -24.94 4.19 -12.35
CA VAL A 636 -25.17 5.64 -12.16
C VAL A 636 -26.60 5.88 -11.73
N ARG A 637 -27.57 5.33 -12.47
CA ARG A 637 -29.00 5.52 -12.17
C ARG A 637 -29.43 4.84 -10.88
N THR A 638 -28.84 3.70 -10.53
CA THR A 638 -29.22 2.94 -9.34
C THR A 638 -28.65 3.58 -8.08
N LEU A 639 -27.37 3.96 -8.09
CA LEU A 639 -26.71 4.61 -6.95
C LEU A 639 -27.28 6.01 -6.67
N ALA A 640 -27.70 6.74 -7.71
CA ALA A 640 -28.37 8.05 -7.57
C ALA A 640 -29.74 7.99 -6.85
N GLN A 641 -30.31 6.79 -6.63
CA GLN A 641 -31.53 6.62 -5.83
C GLN A 641 -31.25 6.56 -4.32
N THR A 642 -29.98 6.43 -3.92
CA THR A 642 -29.57 6.44 -2.52
C THR A 642 -29.50 7.88 -1.97
N ALA A 643 -29.22 8.03 -0.68
CA ALA A 643 -28.97 9.34 -0.07
C ALA A 643 -27.56 9.90 -0.36
N ALA A 644 -26.71 9.15 -1.06
CA ALA A 644 -25.38 9.63 -1.41
C ALA A 644 -25.45 10.67 -2.54
N ILE A 645 -24.58 11.66 -2.46
CA ILE A 645 -24.44 12.71 -3.49
C ILE A 645 -23.10 12.46 -4.18
N PRO A 646 -23.08 12.28 -5.50
CA PRO A 646 -21.83 12.06 -6.23
C PRO A 646 -20.99 13.33 -6.24
N GLU A 647 -19.67 13.18 -6.13
CA GLU A 647 -18.70 14.26 -6.25
C GLU A 647 -18.53 14.66 -7.71
N ALA A 648 -18.98 15.87 -8.04
CA ALA A 648 -18.84 16.44 -9.39
C ALA A 648 -17.37 16.54 -9.83
N MET A 649 -16.46 16.69 -8.86
CA MET A 649 -14.99 16.65 -9.07
C MET A 649 -14.58 15.42 -9.89
N LYS A 650 -15.09 14.24 -9.54
CA LYS A 650 -14.76 12.97 -10.21
C LYS A 650 -15.47 12.83 -11.56
N THR A 651 -16.75 13.20 -11.64
CA THR A 651 -17.59 12.89 -12.81
C THR A 651 -17.48 13.89 -13.95
N SER A 652 -17.19 15.15 -13.66
CA SER A 652 -17.34 16.26 -14.63
C SER A 652 -16.09 17.11 -14.79
N PHE A 653 -15.11 16.96 -13.90
CA PHE A 653 -13.88 17.76 -13.89
C PHE A 653 -12.59 16.92 -13.95
N ASP A 654 -12.69 15.60 -14.11
CA ASP A 654 -11.55 14.67 -14.18
C ASP A 654 -10.57 14.80 -13.00
N LEU A 655 -11.07 15.18 -11.82
CA LEU A 655 -10.28 15.29 -10.59
C LEU A 655 -10.45 14.02 -9.74
N SER A 656 -9.35 13.58 -9.14
CA SER A 656 -9.39 12.54 -8.11
C SER A 656 -9.50 13.20 -6.74
N CYS A 657 -10.31 12.62 -5.84
CA CYS A 657 -10.40 13.10 -4.47
C CYS A 657 -10.78 12.00 -3.48
N ILE A 658 -10.39 12.22 -2.22
CA ILE A 658 -10.91 11.52 -1.05
C ILE A 658 -11.43 12.54 -0.04
N ARG A 659 -12.54 12.22 0.63
CA ARG A 659 -13.20 13.10 1.60
C ARG A 659 -13.14 12.51 3.01
N ARG A 660 -12.82 13.37 3.97
CA ARG A 660 -12.84 13.07 5.40
C ARG A 660 -13.74 14.06 6.13
N LYS A 661 -14.31 13.62 7.25
CA LYS A 661 -15.15 14.42 8.14
C LYS A 661 -14.36 14.82 9.38
N ASN A 662 -14.51 16.07 9.81
CA ASN A 662 -13.92 16.59 11.04
C ASN A 662 -15.01 17.32 11.87
N PRO A 663 -14.72 17.79 13.10
CA PRO A 663 -15.72 18.46 13.93
C PRO A 663 -16.32 19.76 13.36
N GLU A 664 -15.61 20.44 12.46
CA GLU A 664 -16.00 21.75 11.90
C GLU A 664 -16.72 21.61 10.53
N GLY A 665 -16.61 20.44 9.89
CA GLY A 665 -17.15 20.15 8.57
C GLY A 665 -16.42 18.98 7.92
N TYR A 666 -15.82 19.25 6.76
CA TYR A 666 -15.16 18.24 5.93
C TYR A 666 -13.80 18.73 5.46
N HIS A 667 -13.00 17.81 4.94
CA HIS A 667 -11.84 18.18 4.15
C HIS A 667 -11.57 17.15 3.07
N TYR A 668 -10.95 17.64 2.00
CA TYR A 668 -10.66 16.89 0.80
C TYR A 668 -9.17 16.94 0.54
N PHE A 669 -8.58 15.81 0.16
CA PHE A 669 -7.40 15.82 -0.69
C PHE A 669 -7.86 15.69 -2.14
N ILE A 670 -7.44 16.61 -2.99
CA ILE A 670 -7.84 16.71 -4.40
C ILE A 670 -6.57 16.67 -5.25
N SER A 671 -6.53 15.82 -6.26
CA SER A 671 -5.40 15.74 -7.20
C SER A 671 -5.89 15.71 -8.65
N ALA A 672 -5.25 16.53 -9.49
CA ALA A 672 -5.43 16.56 -10.93
C ALA A 672 -4.57 15.48 -11.59
N LEU A 673 -4.88 14.21 -11.28
CA LEU A 673 -4.32 13.01 -11.93
C LEU A 673 -4.86 12.86 -13.37
N THR A 674 -4.61 13.88 -14.17
CA THR A 674 -5.14 14.04 -15.53
C THR A 674 -4.23 14.97 -16.33
N GLY A 675 -4.30 14.87 -17.66
CA GLY A 675 -3.63 15.79 -18.58
C GLY A 675 -4.30 17.16 -18.73
N LYS A 676 -5.42 17.40 -18.04
CA LYS A 676 -6.23 18.63 -18.17
C LYS A 676 -6.04 19.56 -16.98
N ASP A 677 -6.02 20.86 -17.25
CA ASP A 677 -6.14 21.88 -16.23
C ASP A 677 -7.61 22.03 -15.82
N THR A 678 -7.87 22.35 -14.55
CA THR A 678 -9.21 22.67 -14.04
C THR A 678 -9.24 24.13 -13.58
N GLU A 679 -10.12 24.93 -14.18
CA GLU A 679 -10.46 26.28 -13.71
C GLU A 679 -11.98 26.46 -13.78
N SER A 680 -12.67 26.15 -12.69
CA SER A 680 -14.13 26.13 -12.68
C SER A 680 -14.73 26.26 -11.28
N TRP A 681 -16.01 26.61 -11.25
CA TRP A 681 -16.87 26.39 -10.10
C TRP A 681 -17.29 24.93 -10.06
N ILE A 682 -17.06 24.27 -8.92
CA ILE A 682 -17.31 22.85 -8.72
C ILE A 682 -18.30 22.67 -7.56
N PRO A 683 -19.45 22.03 -7.79
CA PRO A 683 -20.38 21.65 -6.73
C PRO A 683 -19.74 20.70 -5.72
N LEU A 684 -19.85 21.02 -4.43
CA LEU A 684 -19.49 20.11 -3.35
C LEU A 684 -20.65 19.16 -3.06
N ALA A 685 -20.33 17.89 -2.75
CA ALA A 685 -21.34 16.95 -2.27
C ALA A 685 -21.69 17.12 -0.78
N VAL A 686 -21.08 18.08 -0.09
CA VAL A 686 -21.32 18.43 1.33
C VAL A 686 -21.60 19.92 1.49
N PRO A 687 -22.36 20.33 2.53
CA PRO A 687 -22.58 21.74 2.82
C PRO A 687 -21.31 22.42 3.32
N ALA A 688 -21.11 23.68 2.91
CA ALA A 688 -20.04 24.54 3.39
C ALA A 688 -20.52 25.99 3.44
N ARG A 689 -20.38 26.65 4.59
CA ARG A 689 -20.60 28.09 4.73
C ARG A 689 -19.36 28.89 4.33
N SER A 690 -18.18 28.37 4.63
CA SER A 690 -16.89 28.86 4.14
C SER A 690 -15.93 27.69 3.91
N ALA A 691 -14.84 27.94 3.20
CA ALA A 691 -13.81 26.94 2.96
C ALA A 691 -12.42 27.57 2.85
N MET A 692 -11.39 26.78 3.13
CA MET A 692 -9.98 27.13 3.02
C MET A 692 -9.30 26.19 2.02
N LEU A 693 -8.49 26.75 1.13
CA LEU A 693 -7.56 26.01 0.29
C LEU A 693 -6.17 26.02 0.92
N TYR A 694 -5.48 24.89 0.82
CA TYR A 694 -4.10 24.72 1.24
C TYR A 694 -3.32 24.06 0.10
N ASN A 695 -2.18 24.64 -0.27
CA ASN A 695 -1.27 24.07 -1.24
C ASN A 695 -0.15 23.30 -0.51
N PRO A 696 -0.19 21.95 -0.52
CA PRO A 696 0.81 21.13 0.17
C PRO A 696 2.22 21.26 -0.41
N MET A 697 2.39 21.74 -1.66
CA MET A 697 3.72 21.91 -2.26
C MET A 697 4.49 23.05 -1.60
N ASN A 698 3.83 24.16 -1.25
CA ASN A 698 4.50 25.39 -0.82
C ASN A 698 4.02 25.95 0.53
N GLY A 699 2.99 25.37 1.15
CA GLY A 699 2.49 25.79 2.46
C GLY A 699 1.56 27.00 2.44
N VAL A 700 1.22 27.54 1.26
CA VAL A 700 0.28 28.66 1.14
C VAL A 700 -1.14 28.17 1.45
N SER A 701 -1.87 28.94 2.25
CA SER A 701 -3.29 28.75 2.52
C SER A 701 -4.09 30.03 2.35
N GLY A 702 -5.40 29.91 2.14
CA GLY A 702 -6.29 31.06 2.02
C GLY A 702 -7.75 30.67 1.86
N LYS A 703 -8.65 31.60 2.15
CA LYS A 703 -10.09 31.41 2.06
C LYS A 703 -10.51 31.21 0.61
N ALA A 704 -11.15 30.07 0.33
CA ALA A 704 -11.62 29.71 -0.99
C ALA A 704 -12.89 30.49 -1.35
N ARG A 705 -13.07 30.76 -2.64
CA ARG A 705 -14.32 31.31 -3.16
C ARG A 705 -15.43 30.28 -3.14
N LEU A 706 -16.54 30.64 -2.50
CA LEU A 706 -17.78 29.89 -2.56
C LEU A 706 -18.89 30.72 -3.22
N ARG A 707 -19.82 30.03 -3.88
CA ARG A 707 -21.10 30.60 -4.31
C ARG A 707 -22.24 29.60 -4.11
N GLN A 708 -23.47 30.09 -4.04
CA GLN A 708 -24.66 29.26 -4.07
C GLN A 708 -25.21 29.21 -5.50
N LYS A 709 -25.43 28.02 -6.03
CA LYS A 709 -26.05 27.81 -7.34
C LYS A 709 -26.93 26.57 -7.31
N ASP A 710 -28.18 26.71 -7.75
CA ASP A 710 -29.16 25.60 -7.80
C ASP A 710 -29.30 24.83 -6.46
N GLY A 711 -29.23 25.56 -5.34
CA GLY A 711 -29.30 25.00 -3.98
C GLY A 711 -28.06 24.23 -3.53
N LYS A 712 -26.95 24.29 -4.28
CA LYS A 712 -25.66 23.67 -3.94
C LYS A 712 -24.60 24.74 -3.69
N THR A 713 -23.70 24.42 -2.77
CA THR A 713 -22.47 25.20 -2.58
C THR A 713 -21.46 24.77 -3.62
N GLU A 714 -20.97 25.72 -4.42
CA GLU A 714 -19.87 25.50 -5.35
C GLU A 714 -18.60 26.18 -4.84
N VAL A 715 -17.46 25.51 -4.98
CA VAL A 715 -16.13 26.07 -4.73
C VAL A 715 -15.44 26.38 -6.05
N TYR A 716 -14.75 27.52 -6.15
CA TYR A 716 -13.93 27.80 -7.32
C TYR A 716 -12.54 27.17 -7.14
N LEU A 717 -12.16 26.25 -8.03
CA LEU A 717 -10.84 25.63 -8.06
C LEU A 717 -10.07 26.03 -9.32
N GLN A 718 -8.77 26.23 -9.14
CA GLN A 718 -7.79 26.43 -10.20
C GLN A 718 -6.61 25.50 -9.93
N LEU A 719 -6.51 24.39 -10.68
CA LEU A 719 -5.49 23.37 -10.56
C LEU A 719 -4.94 23.03 -11.95
N ALA A 720 -3.63 23.13 -12.12
CA ALA A 720 -2.98 22.65 -13.34
C ALA A 720 -2.87 21.11 -13.34
N SER A 721 -2.71 20.53 -14.53
CA SER A 721 -2.41 19.10 -14.70
C SER A 721 -1.25 18.66 -13.80
N GLY A 722 -1.49 17.64 -12.95
CA GLY A 722 -0.53 17.10 -11.97
C GLY A 722 -0.50 17.80 -10.60
N GLU A 723 -1.20 18.93 -10.43
CA GLU A 723 -1.29 19.61 -9.13
C GLU A 723 -2.27 18.93 -8.18
N SER A 724 -2.12 19.25 -6.89
CA SER A 724 -2.96 18.76 -5.82
C SER A 724 -3.18 19.85 -4.78
N ALA A 725 -4.35 19.85 -4.16
CA ALA A 725 -4.73 20.80 -3.12
C ALA A 725 -5.53 20.12 -2.02
N ILE A 726 -5.54 20.75 -0.84
CA ILE A 726 -6.40 20.37 0.27
C ILE A 726 -7.47 21.44 0.41
N LEU A 727 -8.74 21.02 0.46
CA LEU A 727 -9.88 21.89 0.69
C LEU A 727 -10.51 21.54 2.03
N LYS A 728 -10.44 22.42 3.03
CA LYS A 728 -11.14 22.26 4.31
C LYS A 728 -12.41 23.12 4.31
N THR A 729 -13.55 22.52 4.59
CA THR A 729 -14.84 23.21 4.67
C THR A 729 -15.24 23.45 6.12
N PHE A 730 -15.98 24.52 6.34
CA PHE A 730 -16.61 24.85 7.61
C PHE A 730 -18.12 24.90 7.37
N THR A 731 -18.86 23.98 7.97
CA THR A 731 -20.28 23.79 7.64
C THR A 731 -21.14 24.92 8.19
N GLU A 732 -20.89 25.36 9.43
CA GLU A 732 -21.75 26.33 10.14
C GLU A 732 -21.15 27.74 10.23
N VAL A 733 -19.87 27.88 9.94
CA VAL A 733 -19.08 29.08 10.24
C VAL A 733 -18.54 29.73 8.97
N ASP A 734 -18.53 31.07 8.98
CA ASP A 734 -17.80 31.86 8.01
C ASP A 734 -16.45 32.33 8.59
N VAL A 735 -15.38 31.62 8.26
CA VAL A 735 -14.05 31.88 8.84
C VAL A 735 -13.43 33.17 8.33
N GLN A 736 -12.62 33.81 9.17
CA GLN A 736 -11.86 35.01 8.81
C GLN A 736 -10.42 34.62 8.50
N ALA A 737 -10.04 34.71 7.23
CA ALA A 737 -8.69 34.44 6.74
C ALA A 737 -8.41 35.21 5.45
N PRO A 738 -7.15 35.46 5.07
CA PRO A 738 -6.80 36.04 3.78
C PRO A 738 -7.40 35.23 2.62
N GLU A 739 -7.93 35.91 1.61
CA GLU A 739 -8.51 35.26 0.41
C GLU A 739 -7.45 34.47 -0.37
N TRP A 740 -7.86 33.35 -0.93
CA TRP A 740 -7.07 32.59 -1.89
C TRP A 740 -6.82 33.43 -3.15
N LYS A 741 -5.57 33.48 -3.59
CA LYS A 741 -5.16 34.26 -4.76
C LYS A 741 -5.34 33.41 -6.02
N TYR A 742 -6.48 33.58 -6.69
CA TYR A 742 -6.70 33.02 -8.03
C TYR A 742 -5.99 33.86 -9.08
N GLN A 743 -5.17 33.24 -9.91
CA GLN A 743 -4.20 33.93 -10.76
C GLN A 743 -4.48 33.67 -12.24
N THR A 744 -4.41 34.72 -13.06
CA THR A 744 -4.47 34.59 -14.52
C THR A 744 -3.23 35.23 -15.13
N ALA A 745 -2.69 34.61 -16.19
CA ALA A 745 -1.57 35.17 -16.92
C ALA A 745 -1.99 36.48 -17.61
N ALA A 746 -1.23 37.54 -17.38
CA ALA A 746 -1.37 38.81 -18.08
C ALA A 746 -0.49 38.82 -19.34
N ARG A 747 -0.75 39.78 -20.24
CA ARG A 747 0.12 40.02 -21.40
C ARG A 747 1.49 40.54 -20.94
N GLY A 748 2.53 40.18 -21.67
CA GLY A 748 3.90 40.62 -21.39
C GLY A 748 4.79 39.57 -20.73
N ALA A 749 4.55 38.28 -20.99
CA ALA A 749 5.48 37.23 -20.59
C ALA A 749 6.85 37.45 -21.26
N VAL A 750 7.91 37.40 -20.47
CA VAL A 750 9.30 37.52 -20.91
C VAL A 750 9.90 36.12 -20.96
N GLU A 751 10.26 35.65 -22.15
CA GLU A 751 11.02 34.42 -22.32
C GLU A 751 12.52 34.71 -22.21
N LEU A 752 13.22 33.94 -21.37
CA LEU A 752 14.65 34.10 -21.11
C LEU A 752 15.45 33.21 -22.07
N SER A 753 15.39 33.53 -23.37
CA SER A 753 15.99 32.75 -24.46
C SER A 753 17.47 33.04 -24.72
N GLY A 754 18.06 33.99 -23.99
CA GLY A 754 19.49 34.30 -24.06
C GLY A 754 20.38 33.17 -23.54
N LEU A 755 21.70 33.35 -23.68
CA LEU A 755 22.67 32.41 -23.12
C LEU A 755 22.71 32.52 -21.59
N TRP A 756 23.00 31.40 -20.95
CA TRP A 756 23.08 31.25 -19.50
C TRP A 756 24.49 30.86 -19.09
N ASN A 757 25.01 31.47 -18.03
CA ASN A 757 26.24 30.98 -17.43
C ASN A 757 25.96 29.66 -16.72
N LEU A 758 26.77 28.63 -16.97
CA LEU A 758 26.64 27.32 -16.35
C LEU A 758 27.90 27.00 -15.55
N ARG A 759 27.73 26.55 -14.32
CA ARG A 759 28.80 25.93 -13.51
C ARG A 759 28.26 24.72 -12.78
N PHE A 760 29.08 23.71 -12.54
CA PHE A 760 28.69 22.60 -11.67
C PHE A 760 29.01 22.94 -10.21
N VAL A 761 27.99 22.92 -9.35
CA VAL A 761 28.13 23.12 -7.90
C VAL A 761 28.73 21.87 -7.26
N GLU A 762 28.27 20.72 -7.74
CA GLU A 762 28.73 19.40 -7.34
C GLU A 762 28.58 18.48 -8.53
N SER A 763 29.57 17.63 -8.79
CA SER A 763 29.49 16.66 -9.87
C SER A 763 30.38 15.44 -9.65
N VAL A 764 29.91 14.30 -10.12
CA VAL A 764 30.65 13.04 -10.13
C VAL A 764 30.51 12.40 -11.53
N PRO A 765 31.60 12.25 -12.31
CA PRO A 765 32.95 12.76 -12.03
C PRO A 765 33.01 14.30 -11.93
N ALA A 766 34.10 14.82 -11.38
CA ALA A 766 34.33 16.26 -11.31
C ALA A 766 34.37 16.86 -12.73
N VAL A 767 33.56 17.90 -12.98
CA VAL A 767 33.54 18.63 -14.25
C VAL A 767 34.47 19.84 -14.09
N HIS A 768 35.59 19.83 -14.80
CA HIS A 768 36.63 20.87 -14.66
C HIS A 768 36.47 22.05 -15.61
N SER A 769 35.77 21.86 -16.74
CA SER A 769 35.54 22.89 -17.74
C SER A 769 34.19 22.68 -18.40
N VAL A 770 33.44 23.77 -18.55
CA VAL A 770 32.19 23.87 -19.31
C VAL A 770 32.22 25.16 -20.11
N PRO A 771 31.44 25.28 -21.20
CA PRO A 771 31.30 26.57 -21.87
C PRO A 771 30.80 27.64 -20.89
N ASP A 772 31.45 28.82 -20.88
CA ASP A 772 31.11 29.92 -19.97
C ASP A 772 29.65 30.35 -20.10
N SER A 773 29.07 30.18 -21.29
CA SER A 773 27.67 30.48 -21.59
C SER A 773 27.07 29.41 -22.49
N VAL A 774 25.88 28.90 -22.15
CA VAL A 774 25.17 27.83 -22.87
C VAL A 774 23.75 28.24 -23.22
N ALA A 775 23.22 27.70 -24.32
CA ALA A 775 21.77 27.69 -24.54
C ALA A 775 21.11 26.66 -23.62
N LEU A 776 19.83 26.87 -23.28
CA LEU A 776 19.05 25.87 -22.54
C LEU A 776 18.91 24.58 -23.37
N GLY A 777 18.95 23.44 -22.69
CA GLY A 777 19.01 22.11 -23.32
C GLY A 777 19.59 21.06 -22.39
N SER A 778 19.69 19.83 -22.88
CA SER A 778 20.26 18.74 -22.10
C SER A 778 21.78 18.86 -21.99
N TRP A 779 22.33 18.66 -20.79
CA TRP A 779 23.78 18.55 -20.57
C TRP A 779 24.42 17.48 -21.44
N THR A 780 23.68 16.42 -21.77
CA THR A 780 24.15 15.30 -22.60
C THR A 780 24.55 15.70 -24.02
N ASP A 781 24.09 16.86 -24.46
CA ASP A 781 24.27 17.39 -25.81
C ASP A 781 25.31 18.53 -25.84
N LEU A 782 25.82 18.93 -24.67
CA LEU A 782 26.87 19.94 -24.55
C LEU A 782 28.26 19.35 -24.82
N SER A 783 29.13 20.16 -25.40
CA SER A 783 30.50 19.79 -25.73
C SER A 783 31.46 19.99 -24.55
N PHE A 784 31.35 19.16 -23.51
CA PHE A 784 32.32 19.12 -22.40
C PHE A 784 32.62 17.69 -21.93
N GLU A 785 33.77 17.51 -21.28
CA GLU A 785 34.16 16.20 -20.74
C GLU A 785 33.21 15.77 -19.61
N GLY A 786 32.55 14.63 -19.78
CA GLY A 786 31.58 14.11 -18.81
C GLY A 786 30.12 14.47 -19.09
N ALA A 787 29.81 15.20 -20.18
CA ALA A 787 28.45 15.58 -20.58
C ALA A 787 27.41 14.45 -20.51
N LYS A 788 27.81 13.23 -20.91
CA LYS A 788 26.92 12.05 -20.99
C LYS A 788 26.97 11.13 -19.77
N THR A 789 27.85 11.39 -18.80
CA THR A 789 28.18 10.44 -17.73
C THR A 789 28.13 11.06 -16.34
N THR A 790 27.98 12.39 -16.27
CA THR A 790 27.98 13.13 -15.00
C THR A 790 26.64 13.00 -14.29
N MET A 791 26.71 12.72 -13.00
CA MET A 791 25.66 12.97 -12.01
C MET A 791 26.05 14.23 -11.23
N GLY A 792 25.12 15.15 -10.98
CA GLY A 792 25.43 16.33 -10.18
C GLY A 792 24.37 17.42 -10.20
N THR A 793 24.79 18.60 -9.75
CA THR A 793 24.00 19.83 -9.70
C THR A 793 24.67 20.92 -10.53
N GLY A 794 24.02 21.35 -11.60
CA GLY A 794 24.43 22.47 -12.44
C GLY A 794 23.71 23.76 -12.05
N CYS A 795 24.44 24.83 -11.74
CA CYS A 795 23.89 26.16 -11.49
C CYS A 795 23.91 27.00 -12.76
N TYR A 796 22.73 27.34 -13.25
CA TYR A 796 22.48 28.28 -14.32
C TYR A 796 22.33 29.69 -13.74
N THR A 797 22.97 30.69 -14.35
CA THR A 797 22.83 32.10 -13.95
C THR A 797 22.56 32.96 -15.18
N THR A 798 21.53 33.82 -15.09
CA THR A 798 21.25 34.86 -16.08
C THR A 798 20.74 36.13 -15.42
N THR A 799 20.58 37.18 -16.20
CA THR A 799 19.98 38.43 -15.75
C THR A 799 18.88 38.86 -16.71
N PHE A 800 17.82 39.45 -16.15
CA PHE A 800 16.67 39.94 -16.91
C PHE A 800 16.20 41.28 -16.33
N VAL A 801 15.44 42.04 -17.12
CA VAL A 801 14.99 43.38 -16.74
C VAL A 801 13.47 43.38 -16.55
N ILE A 802 13.02 43.92 -15.42
CA ILE A 802 11.62 44.23 -15.16
C ILE A 802 11.56 45.70 -14.73
N GLU A 803 11.14 46.59 -15.64
CA GLU A 803 11.14 48.04 -15.39
C GLU A 803 10.30 48.41 -14.15
N ASN A 804 9.11 47.83 -14.03
CA ASN A 804 8.22 48.07 -12.91
C ASN A 804 7.56 46.75 -12.45
N PRO A 805 8.10 46.06 -11.43
CA PRO A 805 7.48 44.85 -10.88
C PRO A 805 6.06 45.08 -10.36
N ALA A 806 5.73 46.30 -9.91
CA ALA A 806 4.39 46.65 -9.43
C ALA A 806 3.35 46.83 -10.56
N SER A 807 3.75 46.71 -11.84
CA SER A 807 2.83 46.71 -12.98
C SER A 807 1.94 45.46 -13.06
N ALA A 808 2.35 44.37 -12.38
CA ALA A 808 1.55 43.18 -12.18
C ALA A 808 1.28 42.99 -10.68
N GLN A 809 0.22 42.25 -10.35
CA GLN A 809 -0.12 41.99 -8.95
C GLN A 809 0.75 40.88 -8.34
N ASP A 810 1.30 40.03 -9.20
CA ASP A 810 2.34 39.06 -8.88
C ASP A 810 3.05 38.66 -10.20
N TRP A 811 4.08 37.83 -10.11
CA TRP A 811 4.82 37.29 -11.25
C TRP A 811 5.06 35.79 -11.06
N LEU A 812 4.91 35.00 -12.12
CA LEU A 812 5.21 33.56 -12.15
C LEU A 812 6.53 33.32 -12.86
N LEU A 813 7.44 32.58 -12.24
CA LEU A 813 8.54 31.93 -12.93
C LEU A 813 8.09 30.53 -13.37
N SER A 814 8.17 30.25 -14.67
CA SER A 814 7.99 28.91 -15.23
C SER A 814 9.31 28.43 -15.81
N LEU A 815 9.77 27.25 -15.40
CA LEU A 815 11.05 26.68 -15.86
C LEU A 815 10.90 25.81 -17.13
N GLY A 816 9.69 25.51 -17.56
CA GLY A 816 9.44 24.56 -18.65
C GLY A 816 9.86 23.14 -18.26
N ASP A 817 10.67 22.50 -19.09
CA ASP A 817 11.20 21.15 -18.83
C ASP A 817 12.50 21.20 -17.99
N VAL A 818 12.50 20.45 -16.89
CA VAL A 818 13.60 20.34 -15.92
C VAL A 818 13.96 18.87 -15.73
N ARG A 819 15.26 18.56 -15.78
CA ARG A 819 15.83 17.22 -15.66
C ARG A 819 16.82 17.16 -14.50
N GLU A 820 16.38 16.97 -13.26
CA GLU A 820 15.03 16.58 -12.81
C GLU A 820 14.41 17.42 -11.69
N SER A 821 15.19 18.18 -10.93
CA SER A 821 14.68 19.09 -9.90
C SER A 821 15.50 20.38 -9.88
N ALA A 822 14.90 21.47 -9.42
CA ALA A 822 15.52 22.80 -9.46
C ALA A 822 15.35 23.58 -8.15
N ARG A 823 16.44 24.15 -7.62
CA ARG A 823 16.39 25.16 -6.56
C ARG A 823 16.55 26.55 -7.18
N VAL A 824 15.62 27.44 -6.90
CA VAL A 824 15.53 28.78 -7.51
C VAL A 824 15.98 29.84 -6.51
N ARG A 825 16.86 30.73 -6.97
CA ARG A 825 17.26 31.95 -6.27
C ARG A 825 17.06 33.18 -7.18
N ILE A 826 16.50 34.24 -6.63
CA ILE A 826 16.37 35.54 -7.30
C ILE A 826 17.04 36.59 -6.42
N ASN A 827 17.95 37.37 -7.00
CA ASN A 827 18.70 38.42 -6.30
C ASN A 827 19.35 37.90 -5.00
N GLY A 828 19.90 36.68 -5.05
CA GLY A 828 20.55 36.00 -3.91
C GLY A 828 19.61 35.39 -2.87
N ARG A 829 18.28 35.53 -3.01
CA ARG A 829 17.29 35.00 -2.07
C ARG A 829 16.71 33.67 -2.55
N ASN A 830 16.62 32.68 -1.66
CA ASN A 830 15.94 31.40 -1.93
C ASN A 830 14.45 31.62 -2.18
N VAL A 831 13.94 31.04 -3.27
CA VAL A 831 12.54 31.18 -3.70
C VAL A 831 11.77 29.89 -3.49
N ALA A 832 12.22 28.80 -4.13
CA ALA A 832 11.53 27.51 -4.11
C ALA A 832 12.46 26.35 -4.50
N THR A 833 12.10 25.15 -4.08
CA THR A 833 12.61 23.88 -4.63
C THR A 833 11.50 23.25 -5.47
N LEU A 834 11.69 23.19 -6.78
CA LEU A 834 10.73 22.68 -7.76
C LEU A 834 11.14 21.26 -8.16
N TRP A 835 10.38 20.27 -7.72
CA TRP A 835 10.70 18.85 -7.85
C TRP A 835 9.61 18.03 -8.56
N ALA A 836 8.49 18.67 -8.92
CA ALA A 836 7.38 18.06 -9.66
C ALA A 836 6.81 19.07 -10.66
N VAL A 837 6.09 18.54 -11.66
CA VAL A 837 5.39 19.35 -12.65
C VAL A 837 4.08 19.93 -12.07
N PRO A 838 3.67 21.13 -12.53
CA PRO A 838 4.45 22.07 -13.33
C PRO A 838 5.60 22.71 -12.52
N TYR A 839 6.78 22.88 -13.15
CA TYR A 839 7.94 23.53 -12.52
C TYR A 839 7.78 25.05 -12.49
N CYS A 840 6.90 25.55 -11.62
CA CYS A 840 6.65 26.98 -11.49
C CYS A 840 6.53 27.47 -10.04
N CYS A 841 6.82 28.74 -9.80
CA CYS A 841 6.61 29.41 -8.52
C CYS A 841 6.31 30.91 -8.68
N SER A 842 5.60 31.46 -7.70
CA SER A 842 5.43 32.92 -7.59
C SER A 842 6.74 33.58 -7.17
N VAL A 843 7.09 34.67 -7.86
CA VAL A 843 8.37 35.38 -7.70
C VAL A 843 8.24 36.88 -7.45
N GLY A 844 7.03 37.46 -7.47
CA GLY A 844 6.84 38.91 -7.48
C GLY A 844 7.53 39.65 -6.33
N GLN A 845 7.50 39.07 -5.12
CA GLN A 845 8.13 39.65 -3.92
C GLN A 845 9.68 39.64 -3.93
N TYR A 846 10.29 38.92 -4.86
CA TYR A 846 11.75 38.81 -5.00
C TYR A 846 12.32 39.72 -6.10
N LEU A 847 11.45 40.30 -6.94
CA LEU A 847 11.83 41.17 -8.06
C LEU A 847 12.09 42.60 -7.60
N CYS A 848 13.09 43.24 -8.19
CA CYS A 848 13.35 44.69 -8.06
C CYS A 848 13.17 45.41 -9.41
N PRO A 849 12.88 46.73 -9.40
CA PRO A 849 12.92 47.54 -10.62
C PRO A 849 14.28 47.46 -11.31
N GLY A 850 14.26 47.31 -12.63
CA GLY A 850 15.47 47.18 -13.46
C GLY A 850 16.01 45.75 -13.49
N LYS A 851 17.33 45.61 -13.34
CA LYS A 851 18.06 44.35 -13.54
C LYS A 851 17.88 43.40 -12.34
N ASN A 852 17.44 42.18 -12.63
CA ASN A 852 17.31 41.08 -11.69
C ASN A 852 18.27 39.95 -12.05
N THR A 853 18.81 39.24 -11.07
CA THR A 853 19.66 38.05 -11.26
C THR A 853 18.87 36.80 -10.89
N LEU A 854 18.83 35.83 -11.79
CA LEU A 854 18.20 34.52 -11.60
C LEU A 854 19.28 33.44 -11.56
N GLU A 855 19.29 32.66 -10.49
CA GLU A 855 20.10 31.46 -10.34
C GLU A 855 19.20 30.23 -10.20
N ILE A 856 19.50 29.17 -10.94
CA ILE A 856 18.76 27.91 -10.93
C ILE A 856 19.76 26.76 -10.79
N GLU A 857 19.77 26.10 -9.64
CA GLU A 857 20.51 24.86 -9.43
C GLU A 857 19.65 23.68 -9.86
N VAL A 858 20.02 23.00 -10.95
CA VAL A 858 19.33 21.79 -11.43
C VAL A 858 20.10 20.55 -11.04
N THR A 859 19.44 19.59 -10.40
CA THR A 859 19.98 18.29 -10.01
C THR A 859 19.48 17.20 -10.95
N ASN A 860 20.38 16.40 -11.55
CA ASN A 860 19.99 15.29 -12.43
C ASN A 860 19.94 13.92 -11.70
N LEU A 861 19.70 12.85 -12.44
CA LEU A 861 19.71 11.48 -11.92
C LEU A 861 21.10 10.83 -11.92
N SER A 862 21.27 9.85 -11.04
CA SER A 862 22.46 8.99 -10.95
C SER A 862 22.60 8.00 -12.12
N ALA A 863 21.55 7.80 -12.94
CA ALA A 863 21.52 6.84 -14.05
C ALA A 863 22.72 6.94 -15.01
N ASN A 864 23.08 8.15 -15.45
CA ASN A 864 24.17 8.37 -16.41
C ASN A 864 25.53 7.92 -15.85
N ARG A 865 25.76 8.17 -14.56
CA ARG A 865 26.99 7.79 -13.87
C ARG A 865 27.06 6.29 -13.62
N ILE A 866 25.96 5.67 -13.23
CA ILE A 866 25.89 4.22 -13.03
C ILE A 866 26.13 3.47 -14.34
N ALA A 867 25.51 3.90 -15.43
CA ALA A 867 25.71 3.30 -16.76
C ALA A 867 27.18 3.40 -17.22
N ASP A 868 27.83 4.55 -16.97
CA ASP A 868 29.26 4.73 -17.24
C ASP A 868 30.15 3.77 -16.44
N MET A 869 29.89 3.66 -15.13
CA MET A 869 30.63 2.75 -14.26
C MET A 869 30.52 1.29 -14.74
N ASP A 870 29.33 0.89 -15.18
CA ASP A 870 29.12 -0.45 -15.75
C ASP A 870 29.83 -0.65 -17.08
N ARG A 871 29.81 0.34 -17.98
CA ARG A 871 30.58 0.32 -19.24
C ARG A 871 32.07 0.17 -18.99
N ARG A 872 32.58 0.76 -17.90
CA ARG A 872 33.98 0.68 -17.47
C ARG A 872 34.32 -0.54 -16.63
N GLY A 873 33.35 -1.40 -16.31
CA GLY A 873 33.55 -2.59 -15.49
C GLY A 873 33.84 -2.32 -14.02
N VAL A 874 33.43 -1.15 -13.48
CA VAL A 874 33.58 -0.83 -12.06
C VAL A 874 32.70 -1.75 -11.22
N LYS A 875 33.31 -2.49 -10.30
CA LYS A 875 32.60 -3.46 -9.44
C LYS A 875 31.92 -2.75 -8.27
N TRP A 876 30.65 -2.39 -8.43
CA TRP A 876 29.82 -1.84 -7.36
C TRP A 876 28.66 -2.75 -6.93
N ARG A 877 28.29 -3.74 -7.75
CA ARG A 877 27.29 -4.76 -7.44
C ARG A 877 27.86 -5.86 -6.55
N ILE A 878 27.97 -5.57 -5.26
CA ILE A 878 28.68 -6.42 -4.29
C ILE A 878 27.75 -7.10 -3.28
N PHE A 879 26.45 -7.21 -3.55
CA PHE A 879 25.50 -7.77 -2.57
C PHE A 879 25.35 -9.29 -2.73
N LYS A 880 25.17 -10.00 -1.62
CA LYS A 880 24.92 -11.46 -1.63
C LYS A 880 23.54 -11.74 -2.27
N ASP A 881 23.26 -13.02 -2.47
CA ASP A 881 21.96 -13.51 -2.98
C ASP A 881 21.56 -12.97 -4.38
N ILE A 882 20.51 -12.13 -4.47
CA ILE A 882 19.99 -11.61 -5.77
C ILE A 882 20.80 -10.42 -6.30
N ASN A 883 21.67 -9.83 -5.48
CA ASN A 883 22.47 -8.67 -5.83
C ASN A 883 21.59 -7.45 -6.21
N ILE A 884 21.72 -6.93 -7.44
CA ILE A 884 20.84 -5.92 -8.02
C ILE A 884 20.08 -6.53 -9.19
N ALA A 885 18.76 -6.37 -9.20
CA ALA A 885 17.91 -6.87 -10.26
C ALA A 885 17.39 -5.71 -11.12
N ALA A 886 17.47 -5.84 -12.45
CA ALA A 886 16.76 -4.95 -13.36
C ALA A 886 15.26 -5.30 -13.36
N LEU A 887 14.44 -4.43 -13.97
CA LEU A 887 13.01 -4.64 -14.14
C LEU A 887 12.70 -6.03 -14.69
N GLY A 888 11.72 -6.71 -14.07
CA GLY A 888 11.36 -8.09 -14.39
C GLY A 888 12.35 -9.13 -13.85
N TYR A 889 13.11 -8.80 -12.80
CA TYR A 889 14.07 -9.70 -12.14
C TYR A 889 15.19 -10.20 -13.08
N LYS A 890 15.53 -9.41 -14.09
CA LYS A 890 16.58 -9.77 -15.06
C LYS A 890 17.96 -9.53 -14.44
N LYS A 891 18.84 -10.53 -14.57
CA LYS A 891 20.26 -10.42 -14.24
C LYS A 891 20.98 -9.65 -15.35
N GLY A 892 21.85 -8.71 -15.00
CA GLY A 892 22.63 -7.94 -15.97
C GLY A 892 23.26 -6.69 -15.37
N THR A 893 23.89 -5.90 -16.23
CA THR A 893 24.40 -4.56 -15.90
C THR A 893 23.53 -3.49 -16.57
N TYR A 894 23.76 -2.23 -16.19
CA TYR A 894 23.13 -1.05 -16.78
C TYR A 894 24.01 -0.41 -17.86
N ALA A 895 25.04 -1.11 -18.35
CA ALA A 895 25.98 -0.61 -19.35
C ALA A 895 25.30 -0.20 -20.68
N GLY A 896 24.17 -0.82 -21.00
CA GLY A 896 23.39 -0.56 -22.21
C GLY A 896 22.38 0.60 -22.10
N TRP A 897 22.36 1.33 -20.98
CA TRP A 897 21.51 2.51 -20.87
C TRP A 897 22.07 3.67 -21.70
N GLU A 898 21.24 4.20 -22.59
CA GLU A 898 21.49 5.50 -23.22
C GLU A 898 21.46 6.62 -22.18
N PRO A 899 22.28 7.68 -22.35
CA PRO A 899 22.24 8.84 -21.47
C PRO A 899 20.83 9.42 -21.37
N VAL A 900 20.34 9.58 -20.14
CA VAL A 900 19.08 10.27 -19.88
C VAL A 900 19.31 11.78 -19.93
N PRO A 901 18.35 12.56 -20.46
CA PRO A 901 18.41 14.01 -20.45
C PRO A 901 18.70 14.58 -19.06
N SER A 902 19.42 15.69 -18.96
CA SER A 902 19.83 16.30 -17.70
C SER A 902 19.93 17.82 -17.83
N GLY A 903 19.56 18.58 -16.81
CA GLY A 903 19.67 20.04 -16.81
C GLY A 903 18.38 20.82 -17.06
N LEU A 904 18.54 22.10 -17.38
CA LEU A 904 17.45 23.05 -17.63
C LEU A 904 17.17 23.11 -19.14
N LEU A 905 16.09 22.44 -19.57
CA LEU A 905 15.72 22.34 -20.97
C LEU A 905 14.85 23.53 -21.41
N GLY A 906 14.06 24.09 -20.50
CA GLY A 906 13.25 25.28 -20.76
C GLY A 906 11.96 24.97 -21.55
N PRO A 907 11.33 25.99 -22.17
CA PRO A 907 11.71 27.41 -22.09
C PRO A 907 11.47 28.00 -20.69
N VAL A 908 12.34 28.90 -20.26
CA VAL A 908 12.18 29.64 -18.99
C VAL A 908 11.45 30.96 -19.25
N ARG A 909 10.39 31.23 -18.49
CA ARG A 909 9.55 32.41 -18.66
C ARG A 909 9.24 33.11 -17.34
N ILE A 910 9.24 34.44 -17.37
CA ILE A 910 8.71 35.32 -16.33
C ILE A 910 7.38 35.87 -16.82
N ILE A 911 6.29 35.52 -16.14
CA ILE A 911 4.91 35.77 -16.61
C ILE A 911 4.23 36.72 -15.61
N PRO A 912 3.79 37.91 -16.04
CA PRO A 912 3.02 38.80 -15.16
C PRO A 912 1.67 38.17 -14.83
N LEU A 913 1.25 38.27 -13.57
CA LEU A 913 -0.01 37.72 -13.09
C LEU A 913 -0.99 38.83 -12.68
N LYS A 914 -2.26 38.57 -12.97
CA LYS A 914 -3.40 39.29 -12.37
C LYS A 914 -4.07 38.37 -11.34
N ILE A 915 -4.28 38.89 -10.15
CA ILE A 915 -5.11 38.28 -9.12
C ILE A 915 -6.54 38.72 -9.39
N THR A 916 -7.37 37.79 -9.86
CA THR A 916 -8.81 38.03 -9.97
C THR A 916 -9.32 38.32 -8.55
N LYS A 917 -10.05 39.41 -8.31
CA LYS A 917 -10.69 39.71 -7.01
C LYS A 917 -12.14 39.20 -7.00
N ASN A 918 -12.74 39.05 -5.81
CA ASN A 918 -14.17 38.76 -5.69
C ASN A 918 -14.96 39.93 -6.30
N GLU A 919 -15.49 39.76 -7.49
CA GLU A 919 -16.71 40.48 -7.87
C GLU A 919 -17.85 39.71 -7.19
N MET A 920 -18.26 40.17 -6.01
CA MET A 920 -19.51 39.72 -5.42
C MET A 920 -20.64 40.19 -6.34
N GLN A 921 -21.31 39.25 -7.02
CA GLN A 921 -22.67 39.41 -7.48
C GLN A 921 -23.57 38.43 -6.75
#